data_AF-A0A954ZQB3-F1
#
_entry.id   AF-A0A954ZQB3-F1
#
_cell.length_a   1.000
_cell.length_b   1.000
_cell.length_c   1.000
_cell.angle_alpha   90.00
_cell.angle_beta   90.00
_cell.angle_gamma   90.00
#
_symmetry.space_group_name_H-M   'P 1'
#
loop_
_entity.id
_entity.type
_entity.pdbx_description
1 polymer ?
#
loop_
_entity_poly.entity_id
_entity_poly.type
_entity_poly.pdbx_seq_one_letter_code
_entity_poly.pdbx_strand_id
1 'polypeptide(L)'
;MKTGRGLCVRLAALFAIACAAVWPGLGSAQVASDQDLTKELVAREIVRTALIDLRSQQMPGPGDYAVASAMLEIARSLTPDDTNLLRRLIESERAAGNETRVMQHTRELVRLDPSDTVAQLRLLSWNASQKQTVEERLAVYERYLGPEGQKAISDPAVRSRLALDAALLQRELGNEKDFVRLLSLATSLDSSNKEAAALAAAFYQERKSDPVANLELAVNLLRADPIDPNLHFAVASALASNGVFDQSQRFHDNARRLIAADGVTRDPGIETEASVLVWQTVGAEQLVTAFERQLFVQREAARLRVEQFEKIGQPTDDIDKPEDIRLPIYSERVRVLAALAAKDDVVIERSLKDLAASVRPELEELSGRMNSVSVQNDPQLMNALVSRAASITSELVVARLIAGRETQAAAKDFEQMRPILESAVQAQVDVLQSLVVLREGRVDEAIELFTPLSEISTLGSVGLGLSLDAAGRPEEAAEAFKKAALFAPVSPIGAYARSMYKNLTGNELVYSEHTSAMRRVAEDVPRWFDQMAADPNRFMAMTAKLVKATLDPYERPVIELELRNTAPIALAVGSDRPMNSRLMISPSMDIASFPMDSVLQPEVADMQQRIRLTPGESLRMRLWPDPGLTGWIAELKSAHRVRNRFALIQGFEIGQRQVYIPGPMCLSTETGQLTRRPDERVRSPMADLIRELELYEDARLIRRLPTIRAALTDPDRLGGPPSAADVGRVAGVLASRYPTLTREAKLAIIAIAPHSILSPGMEELDQRLLAETDPDLLTLTILTRVKDAGDPALARAAASDVATLSNVAEVLKARLSGEEPKGFALMRSPGSHLPKAPEHPDAIEPE
;
A
#
# COMPACT_ATOMS: atom_id res chain seq x y z
N MET A 1 -32.97 53.79 18.08
CA MET A 1 -34.32 53.69 17.48
C MET A 1 -34.17 53.64 15.95
N LYS A 2 -34.80 52.63 15.31
CA LYS A 2 -35.34 52.56 13.92
C LYS A 2 -34.63 53.40 12.83
N THR A 3 -34.21 52.92 11.65
CA THR A 3 -34.44 51.70 10.87
C THR A 3 -33.54 51.84 9.62
N GLY A 4 -32.73 50.84 9.31
CA GLY A 4 -31.90 50.79 8.10
C GLY A 4 -31.93 49.40 7.46
N ARG A 5 -33.12 48.90 7.14
CA ARG A 5 -33.31 47.69 6.32
C ARG A 5 -33.24 48.10 4.86
N GLY A 6 -32.10 47.88 4.20
CA GLY A 6 -31.97 48.22 2.77
C GLY A 6 -30.75 47.67 2.03
N LEU A 7 -29.85 46.89 2.65
CA LEU A 7 -28.60 46.50 1.98
C LEU A 7 -28.27 44.99 1.96
N CYS A 8 -29.00 44.14 2.69
CA CYS A 8 -28.67 42.70 2.76
C CYS A 8 -29.29 41.82 1.67
N VAL A 9 -30.14 42.34 0.78
CA VAL A 9 -30.83 41.50 -0.24
C VAL A 9 -30.14 41.55 -1.61
N ARG A 10 -29.24 42.51 -1.87
CA ARG A 10 -28.55 42.63 -3.17
C ARG A 10 -27.15 41.98 -3.23
N LEU A 11 -26.54 41.66 -2.09
CA LEU A 11 -25.26 40.92 -2.04
C LEU A 11 -25.43 39.39 -2.06
N ALA A 12 -26.61 38.87 -1.67
CA ALA A 12 -26.91 37.44 -1.76
C ALA A 12 -27.25 36.98 -3.20
N ALA A 13 -27.70 37.90 -4.07
CA ALA A 13 -28.06 37.58 -5.46
C ALA A 13 -26.85 37.56 -6.42
N LEU A 14 -25.74 38.24 -6.07
CA LEU A 14 -24.51 38.27 -6.90
C LEU A 14 -23.55 37.11 -6.58
N PHE A 15 -23.60 36.54 -5.37
CA PHE A 15 -22.87 35.31 -5.03
C PHE A 15 -23.55 34.03 -5.56
N ALA A 16 -24.85 34.08 -5.87
CA ALA A 16 -25.59 32.96 -6.45
C ALA A 16 -25.44 32.83 -7.98
N ILE A 17 -24.94 33.87 -8.66
CA ILE A 17 -24.79 33.88 -10.13
C ILE A 17 -23.35 33.56 -10.57
N ALA A 18 -22.36 33.65 -9.67
CA ALA A 18 -20.95 33.34 -9.98
C ALA A 18 -20.54 31.86 -9.75
N CYS A 19 -21.37 31.05 -9.09
CA CYS A 19 -21.11 29.60 -8.92
C CYS A 19 -21.83 28.70 -9.96
N ALA A 20 -22.57 29.27 -10.92
CA ALA A 20 -23.37 28.51 -11.88
C ALA A 20 -22.77 28.42 -13.30
N ALA A 21 -21.58 28.99 -13.54
CA ALA A 21 -21.03 29.17 -14.90
C ALA A 21 -19.80 28.32 -15.25
N VAL A 22 -19.44 27.30 -14.47
CA VAL A 22 -18.39 26.32 -14.83
C VAL A 22 -18.86 24.90 -14.52
N TRP A 23 -19.90 24.44 -15.21
CA TRP A 23 -20.24 23.01 -15.26
C TRP A 23 -20.79 22.62 -16.65
N PRO A 24 -19.92 22.28 -17.62
CA PRO A 24 -20.34 21.53 -18.79
C PRO A 24 -20.21 20.05 -18.42
N GLY A 25 -21.29 19.39 -18.02
CA GLY A 25 -21.22 17.93 -17.81
C GLY A 25 -22.38 17.24 -17.10
N LEU A 26 -23.25 17.97 -16.38
CA LEU A 26 -24.52 17.39 -15.91
C LEU A 26 -25.51 17.42 -17.07
N GLY A 27 -25.27 16.56 -18.07
CA GLY A 27 -26.27 16.24 -19.09
C GLY A 27 -27.56 15.84 -18.38
N SER A 28 -28.68 16.43 -18.81
CA SER A 28 -30.02 16.00 -18.44
C SER A 28 -30.08 14.47 -18.51
N ALA A 29 -30.40 13.81 -17.41
CA ALA A 29 -30.59 12.36 -17.36
C ALA A 29 -31.74 11.99 -18.30
N GLN A 30 -31.41 11.76 -19.56
CA GLN A 30 -32.32 11.25 -20.57
C GLN A 30 -32.77 9.89 -20.06
N VAL A 31 -34.09 9.70 -19.93
CA VAL A 31 -34.65 8.41 -19.51
C VAL A 31 -34.12 7.37 -20.49
N ALA A 32 -33.26 6.47 -20.00
CA ALA A 32 -32.66 5.43 -20.82
C ALA A 32 -33.78 4.62 -21.48
N SER A 33 -33.61 4.29 -22.77
CA SER A 33 -34.63 3.49 -23.45
C SER A 33 -34.67 2.09 -22.87
N ASP A 34 -35.81 1.40 -23.01
CA ASP A 34 -35.96 0.00 -22.59
C ASP A 34 -34.88 -0.91 -23.21
N GLN A 35 -34.45 -0.60 -24.44
CA GLN A 35 -33.38 -1.31 -25.12
C GLN A 35 -32.02 -1.08 -24.45
N ASP A 36 -31.71 0.15 -24.03
CA ASP A 36 -30.46 0.48 -23.34
C ASP A 36 -30.35 -0.28 -22.01
N LEU A 37 -31.46 -0.39 -21.27
CA LEU A 37 -31.51 -1.14 -20.02
C LEU A 37 -31.27 -2.65 -20.23
N THR A 38 -31.78 -3.23 -21.32
CA THR A 38 -31.51 -4.65 -21.64
C THR A 38 -30.05 -4.88 -22.02
N LYS A 39 -29.44 -3.99 -22.81
CA LYS A 39 -28.03 -4.08 -23.18
C LYS A 39 -27.11 -3.92 -21.98
N GLU A 40 -27.41 -2.97 -21.09
CA GLU A 40 -26.67 -2.78 -19.84
C GLU A 40 -26.74 -4.03 -18.96
N LEU A 41 -27.92 -4.64 -18.81
CA LEU A 41 -28.09 -5.89 -18.07
C LEU A 41 -27.21 -7.01 -18.66
N VAL A 42 -27.27 -7.24 -19.97
CA VAL A 42 -26.48 -8.32 -20.60
C VAL A 42 -24.98 -8.05 -20.49
N ALA A 43 -24.53 -6.83 -20.78
CA ALA A 43 -23.12 -6.44 -20.64
C ALA A 43 -22.61 -6.68 -19.22
N ARG A 44 -23.41 -6.29 -18.21
CA ARG A 44 -23.08 -6.48 -16.79
C ARG A 44 -22.90 -7.96 -16.44
N GLU A 45 -23.79 -8.83 -16.90
CA GLU A 45 -23.70 -10.26 -16.60
C GLU A 45 -22.49 -10.90 -17.27
N ILE A 46 -22.13 -10.48 -18.49
CA ILE A 46 -20.90 -10.91 -19.16
C ILE A 46 -19.65 -10.46 -18.37
N VAL A 47 -19.60 -9.19 -17.92
CA VAL A 47 -18.50 -8.68 -17.09
C VAL A 47 -18.37 -9.50 -15.80
N ARG A 48 -19.50 -9.80 -15.15
CA ARG A 48 -19.51 -10.61 -13.93
C ARG A 48 -19.00 -12.02 -14.16
N THR A 49 -19.46 -12.70 -15.22
CA THR A 49 -18.97 -14.03 -15.61
C THR A 49 -17.46 -13.99 -15.83
N ALA A 50 -16.96 -13.01 -16.58
CA ALA A 50 -15.53 -12.85 -16.84
C ALA A 50 -14.70 -12.69 -15.56
N LEU A 51 -15.16 -11.87 -14.62
CA LEU A 51 -14.45 -11.61 -13.37
C LEU A 51 -14.53 -12.80 -12.40
N ILE A 52 -15.66 -13.50 -12.32
CA ILE A 52 -15.78 -14.73 -11.52
C ILE A 52 -14.86 -15.81 -12.07
N ASP A 53 -14.83 -15.99 -13.39
CA ASP A 53 -13.94 -16.97 -14.03
C ASP A 53 -12.47 -16.65 -13.76
N LEU A 54 -12.04 -15.42 -14.00
CA LEU A 54 -10.67 -14.97 -13.78
C LEU A 54 -10.22 -15.18 -12.32
N ARG A 55 -11.10 -14.86 -11.35
CA ARG A 55 -10.80 -14.97 -9.91
C ARG A 55 -10.90 -16.39 -9.36
N SER A 56 -11.52 -17.30 -10.10
CA SER A 56 -11.48 -18.72 -9.75
C SER A 56 -10.09 -19.33 -9.96
N GLN A 57 -9.23 -18.66 -10.74
CA GLN A 57 -7.83 -19.05 -10.92
C GLN A 57 -6.99 -18.58 -9.73
N GLN A 58 -6.19 -19.48 -9.16
CA GLN A 58 -5.37 -19.18 -7.98
C GLN A 58 -4.24 -18.18 -8.29
N MET A 59 -3.64 -18.30 -9.48
CA MET A 59 -2.60 -17.41 -9.99
C MET A 59 -2.88 -17.14 -11.47
N PRO A 60 -3.76 -16.16 -11.80
CA PRO A 60 -4.10 -15.89 -13.18
C PRO A 60 -2.88 -15.42 -13.98
N GLY A 61 -2.58 -16.12 -15.07
CA GLY A 61 -1.51 -15.80 -16.03
C GLY A 61 -2.02 -15.02 -17.25
N PRO A 62 -1.14 -14.67 -18.21
CA PRO A 62 -1.51 -13.84 -19.36
C PRO A 62 -2.65 -14.42 -20.22
N GLY A 63 -2.69 -15.75 -20.39
CA GLY A 63 -3.80 -16.42 -21.10
C GLY A 63 -5.15 -16.21 -20.41
N ASP A 64 -5.17 -16.15 -19.08
CA ASP A 64 -6.40 -15.97 -18.31
C ASP A 64 -6.98 -14.57 -18.49
N TYR A 65 -6.10 -13.57 -18.49
CA TYR A 65 -6.47 -12.20 -18.81
C TYR A 65 -6.86 -12.03 -20.28
N ALA A 66 -6.31 -12.82 -21.22
CA ALA A 66 -6.77 -12.81 -22.60
C ALA A 66 -8.23 -13.31 -22.73
N VAL A 67 -8.59 -14.35 -21.98
CA VAL A 67 -9.98 -14.85 -21.89
C VAL A 67 -10.90 -13.78 -21.31
N ALA A 68 -10.51 -13.15 -20.19
CA ALA A 68 -11.30 -12.07 -19.60
C ALA A 68 -11.46 -10.89 -20.56
N SER A 69 -10.40 -10.49 -21.27
CA SER A 69 -10.45 -9.38 -22.24
C SER A 69 -11.42 -9.67 -23.39
N ALA A 70 -11.43 -10.90 -23.92
CA ALA A 70 -12.37 -11.32 -24.96
C ALA A 70 -13.83 -11.15 -24.49
N MET A 71 -14.14 -11.51 -23.24
CA MET A 71 -15.49 -11.34 -22.68
C MET A 71 -15.84 -9.86 -22.47
N LEU A 72 -14.89 -9.06 -21.98
CA LEU A 72 -15.10 -7.63 -21.77
C LEU A 72 -15.29 -6.89 -23.10
N GLU A 73 -14.69 -7.33 -24.20
CA GLU A 73 -14.93 -6.80 -25.55
C GLU A 73 -16.37 -7.08 -26.02
N ILE A 74 -16.89 -8.29 -25.80
CA ILE A 74 -18.29 -8.62 -26.11
C ILE A 74 -19.23 -7.72 -25.30
N ALA A 75 -18.98 -7.55 -24.00
CA ALA A 75 -19.75 -6.64 -23.15
C ALA A 75 -19.66 -5.18 -23.65
N ARG A 76 -18.49 -4.75 -24.12
CA ARG A 76 -18.26 -3.40 -24.68
C ARG A 76 -19.07 -3.17 -25.94
N SER A 77 -19.25 -4.18 -26.79
CA SER A 77 -20.08 -4.07 -28.00
C SER A 77 -21.54 -3.68 -27.70
N LEU A 78 -22.03 -3.99 -26.48
CA LEU A 78 -23.37 -3.65 -26.02
C LEU A 78 -23.43 -2.27 -25.35
N THR A 79 -22.33 -1.80 -24.76
CA THR A 79 -22.23 -0.56 -23.97
C THR A 79 -20.94 0.22 -24.32
N PRO A 80 -20.82 0.74 -25.55
CA PRO A 80 -19.56 1.30 -26.06
C PRO A 80 -19.07 2.54 -25.28
N ASP A 81 -19.98 3.28 -24.67
CA ASP A 81 -19.68 4.51 -23.93
C ASP A 81 -19.37 4.28 -22.43
N ASP A 82 -19.41 3.03 -21.93
CA ASP A 82 -19.03 2.75 -20.54
C ASP A 82 -17.50 2.82 -20.36
N THR A 83 -17.03 3.92 -19.79
CA THR A 83 -15.61 4.17 -19.51
C THR A 83 -15.04 3.28 -18.40
N ASN A 84 -15.86 2.80 -17.46
CA ASN A 84 -15.41 1.87 -16.43
C ASN A 84 -15.13 0.49 -17.03
N LEU A 85 -16.00 0.04 -17.94
CA LEU A 85 -15.76 -1.19 -18.71
C LEU A 85 -14.49 -1.08 -19.56
N LEU A 86 -14.29 0.07 -20.21
CA LEU A 86 -13.08 0.30 -21.00
C LEU A 86 -11.80 0.25 -20.17
N ARG A 87 -11.80 0.81 -18.96
CA ARG A 87 -10.66 0.75 -18.04
C ARG A 87 -10.34 -0.69 -17.63
N ARG A 88 -11.35 -1.50 -17.29
CA ARG A 88 -11.17 -2.93 -16.99
C ARG A 88 -10.62 -3.71 -18.18
N LEU A 89 -11.10 -3.42 -19.38
CA LEU A 89 -10.59 -4.02 -20.60
C LEU A 89 -9.12 -3.66 -20.82
N ILE A 90 -8.74 -2.39 -20.63
CA ILE A 90 -7.34 -1.94 -20.69
C ILE A 90 -6.45 -2.67 -19.67
N GLU A 91 -6.91 -2.82 -18.43
CA GLU A 91 -6.19 -3.56 -17.38
C GLU A 91 -5.99 -5.02 -17.77
N SER A 92 -7.05 -5.66 -18.27
CA SER A 92 -7.03 -7.05 -18.71
C SER A 92 -6.10 -7.26 -19.91
N GLU A 93 -6.15 -6.39 -20.93
CA GLU A 93 -5.27 -6.48 -22.10
C GLU A 93 -3.80 -6.24 -21.72
N ARG A 94 -3.52 -5.36 -20.76
CA ARG A 94 -2.16 -5.17 -20.23
C ARG A 94 -1.66 -6.42 -19.54
N ALA A 95 -2.46 -7.02 -18.67
CA ALA A 95 -2.09 -8.24 -17.97
C ALA A 95 -1.96 -9.45 -18.91
N ALA A 96 -2.64 -9.42 -20.06
CA ALA A 96 -2.47 -10.37 -21.16
C ALA A 96 -1.22 -10.11 -22.04
N GLY A 97 -0.54 -8.97 -21.87
CA GLY A 97 0.64 -8.60 -22.68
C GLY A 97 0.32 -7.98 -24.05
N ASN A 98 -0.93 -7.58 -24.31
CA ASN A 98 -1.40 -7.09 -25.61
C ASN A 98 -1.29 -5.56 -25.75
N GLU A 99 -0.06 -5.02 -25.73
CA GLU A 99 0.18 -3.57 -25.68
C GLU A 99 -0.48 -2.78 -26.84
N THR A 100 -0.57 -3.36 -28.04
CA THR A 100 -1.26 -2.74 -29.18
C THR A 100 -2.75 -2.50 -28.87
N ARG A 101 -3.44 -3.46 -28.25
CA ARG A 101 -4.84 -3.33 -27.87
C ARG A 101 -5.01 -2.35 -26.71
N VAL A 102 -4.11 -2.41 -25.72
CA VAL A 102 -4.04 -1.42 -24.63
C VAL A 102 -4.06 0.01 -25.19
N MET A 103 -3.30 0.28 -26.26
CA MET A 103 -3.23 1.60 -26.90
C MET A 103 -4.42 1.96 -27.79
N GLN A 104 -5.02 0.99 -28.46
CA GLN A 104 -6.29 1.20 -29.17
C GLN A 104 -7.40 1.63 -28.18
N HIS A 105 -7.57 0.86 -27.10
CA HIS A 105 -8.56 1.15 -26.06
C HIS A 105 -8.24 2.42 -25.27
N THR A 106 -6.96 2.71 -25.00
CA THR A 106 -6.56 3.97 -24.33
C THR A 106 -6.91 5.18 -25.19
N ARG A 107 -6.73 5.13 -26.52
CA ARG A 107 -7.15 6.23 -27.42
C ARG A 107 -8.66 6.46 -27.36
N GLU A 108 -9.44 5.38 -27.32
CA GLU A 108 -10.88 5.48 -27.18
C GLU A 108 -11.29 6.04 -25.81
N LEU A 109 -10.58 5.65 -24.74
CA LEU A 109 -10.82 6.18 -23.41
C LEU A 109 -10.57 7.68 -23.35
N VAL A 110 -9.48 8.18 -23.93
CA VAL A 110 -9.20 9.63 -23.99
C VAL A 110 -10.26 10.38 -24.82
N ARG A 111 -10.88 9.73 -25.82
CA ARG A 111 -12.00 10.31 -26.58
C ARG A 111 -13.25 10.44 -25.73
N LEU A 112 -13.57 9.42 -24.93
CA LEU A 112 -14.76 9.39 -24.06
C LEU A 112 -14.58 10.22 -22.78
N ASP A 113 -13.35 10.26 -22.26
CA ASP A 113 -12.96 10.99 -21.05
C ASP A 113 -11.64 11.76 -21.29
N PRO A 114 -11.71 12.95 -21.89
CA PRO A 114 -10.54 13.81 -22.10
C PRO A 114 -9.96 14.38 -20.81
N SER A 115 -10.55 14.11 -19.64
CA SER A 115 -10.04 14.55 -18.34
C SER A 115 -9.15 13.51 -17.67
N ASP A 116 -9.10 12.29 -18.23
CA ASP A 116 -8.24 11.20 -17.78
C ASP A 116 -6.78 11.48 -18.17
N THR A 117 -6.08 12.17 -17.27
CA THR A 117 -4.68 12.59 -17.48
C THR A 117 -3.72 11.41 -17.53
N VAL A 118 -4.04 10.28 -16.89
CA VAL A 118 -3.22 9.06 -16.92
C VAL A 118 -3.29 8.42 -18.31
N ALA A 119 -4.50 8.29 -18.87
CA ALA A 119 -4.72 7.78 -20.22
C ALA A 119 -4.07 8.69 -21.27
N GLN A 120 -4.18 10.02 -21.11
CA GLN A 120 -3.49 10.99 -21.98
C GLN A 120 -1.98 10.84 -21.95
N LEU A 121 -1.37 10.81 -20.77
CA LEU A 121 0.08 10.64 -20.64
C LEU A 121 0.53 9.34 -21.31
N ARG A 122 -0.15 8.23 -21.02
CA ARG A 122 0.16 6.93 -21.62
C ARG A 122 0.13 6.97 -23.15
N LEU A 123 -0.91 7.56 -23.74
CA LEU A 123 -1.05 7.68 -25.20
C LEU A 123 0.06 8.56 -25.82
N LEU A 124 0.39 9.68 -25.18
CA LEU A 124 1.40 10.63 -25.66
C LEU A 124 2.82 10.04 -25.57
N SER A 125 3.16 9.42 -24.44
CA SER A 125 4.45 8.74 -24.25
C SER A 125 4.59 7.54 -25.18
N TRP A 126 3.52 6.78 -25.44
CA TRP A 126 3.54 5.70 -26.43
C TRP A 126 3.79 6.24 -27.85
N ASN A 127 3.13 7.32 -28.28
CA ASN A 127 3.38 7.90 -29.59
C ASN A 127 4.84 8.35 -29.76
N ALA A 128 5.43 8.91 -28.70
CA ALA A 128 6.86 9.23 -28.71
C ALA A 128 7.70 7.94 -28.82
N SER A 129 7.42 6.89 -28.05
CA SER A 129 8.21 5.64 -28.07
C SER A 129 8.14 4.87 -29.39
N GLN A 130 7.13 5.11 -30.23
CA GLN A 130 7.04 4.54 -31.57
C GLN A 130 8.03 5.15 -32.59
N LYS A 131 8.79 6.19 -32.22
CA LYS A 131 9.82 6.77 -33.08
C LYS A 131 11.12 6.00 -32.97
N GLN A 132 11.82 5.85 -34.10
CA GLN A 132 13.00 4.98 -34.18
C GLN A 132 14.24 5.65 -33.59
N THR A 133 14.36 6.98 -33.75
CA THR A 133 15.54 7.73 -33.33
C THR A 133 15.24 8.65 -32.14
N VAL A 134 16.27 8.98 -31.36
CA VAL A 134 16.16 9.89 -30.22
C VAL A 134 15.72 11.28 -30.68
N GLU A 135 16.20 11.74 -31.83
CA GLU A 135 15.87 13.03 -32.42
C GLU A 135 14.39 13.11 -32.80
N GLU A 136 13.83 12.05 -33.41
CA GLU A 136 12.41 11.98 -33.72
C GLU A 136 11.55 12.00 -32.46
N ARG A 137 11.97 11.29 -31.40
CA ARG A 137 11.31 11.30 -30.08
C ARG A 137 11.33 12.70 -29.47
N LEU A 138 12.47 13.38 -29.49
CA LEU A 138 12.63 14.75 -29.00
C LEU A 138 11.77 15.74 -29.79
N ALA A 139 11.69 15.62 -31.11
CA ALA A 139 10.83 16.46 -31.95
C ALA A 139 9.33 16.24 -31.66
N VAL A 140 8.93 15.03 -31.26
CA VAL A 140 7.57 14.76 -30.75
C VAL A 140 7.34 15.50 -29.43
N TYR A 141 8.26 15.37 -28.46
CA TYR A 141 8.13 16.06 -27.18
C TYR A 141 8.16 17.58 -27.31
N GLU A 142 9.00 18.13 -28.19
CA GLU A 142 9.05 19.57 -28.45
C GLU A 142 7.70 20.11 -28.95
N ARG A 143 7.00 19.37 -29.81
CA ARG A 143 5.64 19.72 -30.23
C ARG A 143 4.64 19.68 -29.08
N TYR A 144 4.74 18.69 -28.19
CA TYR A 144 3.87 18.58 -27.01
C TYR A 144 4.13 19.66 -25.96
N LEU A 145 5.38 20.11 -25.82
CA LEU A 145 5.80 21.10 -24.82
C LEU A 145 5.74 22.54 -25.35
N GLY A 146 5.75 22.71 -26.67
CA GLY A 146 5.64 24.00 -27.36
C GLY A 146 4.24 24.62 -27.31
N PRO A 147 4.03 25.80 -27.92
CA PRO A 147 2.79 26.57 -27.79
C PRO A 147 1.53 25.84 -28.25
N GLU A 148 1.62 24.99 -29.29
CA GLU A 148 0.49 24.18 -29.76
C GLU A 148 0.15 23.06 -28.78
N GLY A 149 1.16 22.33 -28.32
CA GLY A 149 0.99 21.28 -27.31
C GLY A 149 0.47 21.82 -25.99
N GLN A 150 0.85 23.03 -25.58
CA GLN A 150 0.28 23.70 -24.39
C GLN A 150 -1.22 24.00 -24.52
N LYS A 151 -1.71 24.24 -25.74
CA LYS A 151 -3.16 24.42 -26.00
C LYS A 151 -3.89 23.09 -26.01
N ALA A 152 -3.27 22.04 -26.57
CA ALA A 152 -3.87 20.71 -26.67
C ALA A 152 -3.85 19.94 -25.33
N ILE A 153 -2.76 20.07 -24.56
CA ILE A 153 -2.52 19.39 -23.29
C ILE A 153 -2.64 20.43 -22.18
N SER A 154 -3.89 20.66 -21.76
CA SER A 154 -4.22 21.68 -20.76
C SER A 154 -3.54 21.40 -19.42
N ASP A 155 -3.50 20.14 -18.99
CA ASP A 155 -2.99 19.77 -17.66
C ASP A 155 -1.45 19.89 -17.56
N PRO A 156 -0.91 20.77 -16.68
CA PRO A 156 0.53 20.89 -16.47
C PRO A 156 1.19 19.60 -15.97
N ALA A 157 0.45 18.72 -15.29
CA ALA A 157 0.97 17.47 -14.78
C ALA A 157 1.43 16.56 -15.92
N VAL A 158 0.62 16.41 -16.98
CA VAL A 158 0.97 15.61 -18.15
C VAL A 158 2.22 16.19 -18.82
N ARG A 159 2.24 17.52 -19.04
CA ARG A 159 3.40 18.21 -19.63
C ARG A 159 4.68 18.08 -18.80
N SER A 160 4.57 18.08 -17.47
CA SER A 160 5.70 17.87 -16.56
C SER A 160 6.36 16.50 -16.78
N ARG A 161 5.59 15.41 -16.95
CA ARG A 161 6.15 14.07 -17.19
C ARG A 161 6.77 13.96 -18.58
N LEU A 162 6.13 14.54 -19.60
CA LEU A 162 6.70 14.59 -20.96
C LEU A 162 8.00 15.40 -21.02
N ALA A 163 8.12 16.48 -20.23
CA ALA A 163 9.35 17.25 -20.10
C ALA A 163 10.47 16.45 -19.42
N LEU A 164 10.13 15.62 -18.42
CA LEU A 164 11.09 14.71 -17.79
C LEU A 164 11.58 13.63 -18.77
N ASP A 165 10.66 13.00 -19.52
CA ASP A 165 11.02 12.01 -20.55
C ASP A 165 11.98 12.61 -21.59
N ALA A 166 11.69 13.84 -22.04
CA ALA A 166 12.54 14.57 -22.97
C ALA A 166 13.90 14.95 -22.34
N ALA A 167 13.94 15.30 -21.06
CA ALA A 167 15.19 15.56 -20.34
C ALA A 167 16.08 14.30 -20.36
N LEU A 168 15.54 13.14 -19.97
CA LEU A 168 16.30 11.88 -19.97
C LEU A 168 16.93 11.56 -21.32
N LEU A 169 16.22 11.79 -22.43
CA LEU A 169 16.79 11.65 -23.78
C LEU A 169 17.94 12.63 -24.07
N GLN A 170 17.84 13.88 -23.63
CA GLN A 170 18.95 14.85 -23.78
C GLN A 170 20.17 14.45 -22.94
N ARG A 171 19.97 13.81 -21.78
CA ARG A 171 21.06 13.25 -20.98
C ARG A 171 21.77 12.12 -21.72
N GLU A 172 21.02 11.22 -22.36
CA GLU A 172 21.56 10.14 -23.18
C GLU A 172 22.39 10.66 -24.37
N LEU A 173 21.98 11.77 -24.99
CA LEU A 173 22.74 12.45 -26.05
C LEU A 173 23.94 13.26 -25.54
N GLY A 174 24.13 13.38 -24.22
CA GLY A 174 25.16 14.24 -23.63
C GLY A 174 24.89 15.75 -23.79
N ASN A 175 23.68 16.15 -24.17
CA ASN A 175 23.28 17.56 -24.28
C ASN A 175 22.83 18.09 -22.91
N GLU A 176 23.80 18.37 -22.05
CA GLU A 176 23.57 18.80 -20.68
C GLU A 176 22.73 20.09 -20.59
N LYS A 177 22.91 21.03 -21.52
CA LYS A 177 22.17 22.30 -21.52
C LYS A 177 20.66 22.07 -21.65
N ASP A 178 20.25 21.26 -22.62
CA ASP A 178 18.83 20.97 -22.80
C ASP A 178 18.29 20.00 -21.75
N PHE A 179 19.12 19.09 -21.25
CA PHE A 179 18.76 18.26 -20.08
C PHE A 179 18.36 19.14 -18.90
N VAL A 180 19.22 20.10 -18.49
CA VAL A 180 18.94 21.00 -17.36
C VAL A 180 17.72 21.86 -17.63
N ARG A 181 17.58 22.39 -18.85
CA ARG A 181 16.42 23.22 -19.24
C ARG A 181 15.11 22.43 -19.12
N LEU A 182 15.06 21.21 -19.64
CA LEU A 182 13.85 20.37 -19.63
C LEU A 182 13.54 19.82 -18.24
N LEU A 183 14.56 19.46 -17.46
CA LEU A 183 14.38 19.04 -16.07
C LEU A 183 13.83 20.18 -15.21
N SER A 184 14.35 21.40 -15.39
CA SER A 184 13.83 22.60 -14.72
C SER A 184 12.39 22.90 -15.16
N LEU A 185 12.07 22.70 -16.44
CA LEU A 185 10.70 22.82 -16.93
C LEU A 185 9.79 21.79 -16.25
N ALA A 186 10.20 20.53 -16.16
CA ALA A 186 9.43 19.46 -15.53
C ALA A 186 9.08 19.78 -14.07
N THR A 187 10.07 20.18 -13.26
CA THR A 187 9.86 20.54 -11.84
C THR A 187 9.04 21.82 -11.67
N SER A 188 9.15 22.79 -12.59
CA SER A 188 8.36 24.02 -12.54
C SER A 188 6.89 23.83 -12.91
N LEU A 189 6.59 22.89 -13.82
CA LEU A 189 5.23 22.62 -14.28
C LEU A 189 4.38 21.89 -13.22
N ASP A 190 5.01 21.02 -12.43
CA ASP A 190 4.34 20.28 -11.38
C ASP A 190 5.27 19.92 -10.22
N SER A 191 5.03 20.54 -9.08
CA SER A 191 5.76 20.26 -7.84
C SER A 191 5.51 18.88 -7.24
N SER A 192 4.46 18.16 -7.67
CA SER A 192 4.15 16.78 -7.22
C SER A 192 4.83 15.69 -8.07
N ASN A 193 5.65 16.07 -9.06
CA ASN A 193 6.42 15.13 -9.86
C ASN A 193 7.69 14.68 -9.11
N LYS A 194 7.55 13.61 -8.31
CA LYS A 194 8.64 13.04 -7.49
C LYS A 194 9.86 12.67 -8.32
N GLU A 195 9.66 12.06 -9.50
CA GLU A 195 10.77 11.60 -10.36
C GLU A 195 11.62 12.78 -10.85
N ALA A 196 10.97 13.87 -11.28
CA ALA A 196 11.67 15.07 -11.72
C ALA A 196 12.40 15.74 -10.56
N ALA A 197 11.77 15.83 -9.39
CA ALA A 197 12.40 16.39 -8.19
C ALA A 197 13.61 15.55 -7.73
N ALA A 198 13.49 14.22 -7.75
CA ALA A 198 14.57 13.31 -7.37
C ALA A 198 15.75 13.37 -8.36
N LEU A 199 15.47 13.39 -9.66
CA LEU A 199 16.51 13.53 -10.68
C LEU A 199 17.22 14.89 -10.59
N ALA A 200 16.48 15.96 -10.30
CA ALA A 200 17.07 17.27 -10.07
C ALA A 200 17.97 17.26 -8.83
N ALA A 201 17.52 16.69 -7.71
CA ALA A 201 18.32 16.56 -6.50
C ALA A 201 19.63 15.81 -6.76
N ALA A 202 19.56 14.63 -7.40
CA ALA A 202 20.74 13.83 -7.72
C ALA A 202 21.72 14.57 -8.65
N PHE A 203 21.22 15.19 -9.72
CA PHE A 203 22.05 15.88 -10.70
C PHE A 203 22.85 17.05 -10.11
N TYR A 204 22.24 17.84 -9.23
CA TYR A 204 22.90 18.99 -8.61
C TYR A 204 23.81 18.58 -7.44
N GLN A 205 23.45 17.54 -6.68
CA GLN A 205 24.29 16.98 -5.62
C GLN A 205 25.64 16.46 -6.17
N GLU A 206 25.65 15.83 -7.34
CA GLU A 206 26.89 15.34 -7.98
C GLU A 206 27.84 16.47 -8.39
N ARG A 207 27.32 17.67 -8.70
CA ARG A 207 28.09 18.78 -9.27
C ARG A 207 28.56 19.80 -8.26
N LYS A 208 27.78 20.01 -7.20
CA LYS A 208 28.06 21.04 -6.21
C LYS A 208 27.98 20.45 -4.80
N SER A 209 29.11 20.46 -4.10
CA SER A 209 29.15 20.19 -2.67
C SER A 209 28.73 21.44 -1.90
N ASP A 210 27.43 21.76 -1.95
CA ASP A 210 26.82 22.85 -1.18
C ASP A 210 25.72 22.26 -0.29
N PRO A 211 25.99 22.05 1.01
CA PRO A 211 25.04 21.44 1.93
C PRO A 211 23.71 22.18 2.02
N VAL A 212 23.70 23.51 1.84
CA VAL A 212 22.47 24.31 1.90
C VAL A 212 21.62 24.05 0.67
N ALA A 213 22.21 24.12 -0.53
CA ALA A 213 21.50 23.83 -1.78
C ALA A 213 20.99 22.38 -1.82
N ASN A 214 21.78 21.43 -1.31
CA ASN A 214 21.39 20.03 -1.22
C ASN A 214 20.19 19.82 -0.29
N LEU A 215 20.14 20.54 0.83
CA LEU A 215 18.98 20.53 1.73
C LEU A 215 17.75 21.17 1.09
N GLU A 216 17.88 22.29 0.37
CA GLU A 216 16.76 22.91 -0.36
C GLU A 216 16.17 21.96 -1.41
N LEU A 217 17.02 21.21 -2.12
CA LEU A 217 16.59 20.18 -3.08
C LEU A 217 15.87 19.02 -2.38
N ALA A 218 16.37 18.56 -1.23
CA ALA A 218 15.70 17.53 -0.43
C ALA A 218 14.33 18.01 0.09
N VAL A 219 14.21 19.27 0.51
CA VAL A 219 12.92 19.87 0.90
C VAL A 219 11.96 20.00 -0.28
N ASN A 220 12.46 20.31 -1.49
CA ASN A 220 11.62 20.31 -2.69
C ASN A 220 11.13 18.90 -3.05
N LEU A 221 11.96 17.89 -2.86
CA LEU A 221 11.56 16.49 -3.04
C LEU A 221 10.53 16.07 -1.97
N LEU A 222 10.68 16.54 -0.73
CA LEU A 222 9.68 16.36 0.33
C LEU A 222 8.34 16.99 -0.04
N ARG A 223 8.31 18.14 -0.73
CA ARG A 223 7.06 18.73 -1.24
C ARG A 223 6.39 17.86 -2.30
N ALA A 224 7.16 17.13 -3.10
CA ALA A 224 6.61 16.21 -4.10
C ALA A 224 6.05 14.95 -3.45
N ASP A 225 6.71 14.46 -2.40
CA ASP A 225 6.31 13.29 -1.64
C ASP A 225 6.49 13.49 -0.12
N PRO A 226 5.52 14.14 0.56
CA PRO A 226 5.61 14.44 1.99
C PRO A 226 5.52 13.21 2.89
N ILE A 227 5.17 12.05 2.33
CA ILE A 227 4.90 10.82 3.09
C ILE A 227 6.02 9.78 2.97
N ASP A 228 7.10 10.06 2.23
CA ASP A 228 8.24 9.15 2.11
C ASP A 228 9.15 9.26 3.36
N PRO A 229 9.20 8.24 4.24
CA PRO A 229 10.01 8.30 5.44
C PRO A 229 11.52 8.41 5.15
N ASN A 230 11.99 7.88 4.01
CA ASN A 230 13.41 7.94 3.66
C ASN A 230 13.85 9.37 3.34
N LEU A 231 12.96 10.18 2.75
CA LEU A 231 13.23 11.60 2.50
C LEU A 231 13.36 12.38 3.82
N HIS A 232 12.47 12.12 4.77
CA HIS A 232 12.56 12.72 6.11
C HIS A 232 13.87 12.32 6.82
N PHE A 233 14.30 11.05 6.74
CA PHE A 233 15.59 10.63 7.27
C PHE A 233 16.78 11.27 6.55
N ALA A 234 16.75 11.40 5.23
CA ALA A 234 17.80 12.06 4.47
C ALA A 234 17.94 13.54 4.87
N VAL A 235 16.82 14.24 5.05
CA VAL A 235 16.80 15.62 5.56
C VAL A 235 17.34 15.68 6.99
N ALA A 236 16.93 14.76 7.87
CA ALA A 236 17.41 14.68 9.24
C ALA A 236 18.94 14.49 9.29
N SER A 237 19.45 13.52 8.54
CA SER A 237 20.87 13.21 8.45
C SER A 237 21.69 14.41 7.96
N ALA A 238 21.26 15.06 6.88
CA ALA A 238 21.93 16.26 6.35
C ALA A 238 22.01 17.39 7.39
N LEU A 239 20.93 17.61 8.15
CA LEU A 239 20.87 18.59 9.22
C LEU A 239 21.80 18.22 10.39
N ALA A 240 21.79 16.96 10.81
CA ALA A 240 22.63 16.50 11.92
C ALA A 240 24.12 16.55 11.59
N SER A 241 24.52 16.21 10.36
CA SER A 241 25.90 16.33 9.88
C SER A 241 26.43 17.78 9.93
N ASN A 242 25.54 18.77 9.95
CA ASN A 242 25.88 20.19 10.06
C ASN A 242 25.49 20.80 11.42
N GLY A 243 25.23 19.97 12.43
CA GLY A 243 24.95 20.41 13.80
C GLY A 243 23.57 21.04 14.04
N VAL A 244 22.62 20.89 13.12
CA VAL A 244 21.25 21.40 13.25
C VAL A 244 20.34 20.33 13.88
N PHE A 245 20.66 19.93 15.12
CA PHE A 245 20.07 18.74 15.76
C PHE A 245 18.58 18.84 16.09
N ASP A 246 18.08 20.02 16.46
CA ASP A 246 16.66 20.22 16.78
C ASP A 246 15.77 20.03 15.55
N GLN A 247 16.18 20.57 14.39
CA GLN A 247 15.46 20.35 13.14
C GLN A 247 15.66 18.92 12.64
N SER A 248 16.86 18.35 12.80
CA SER A 248 17.07 16.93 12.52
C SER A 248 16.11 16.04 13.31
N GLN A 249 15.96 16.29 14.61
CA GLN A 249 15.04 15.56 15.47
C GLN A 249 13.59 15.66 14.95
N ARG A 250 13.14 16.85 14.56
CA ARG A 250 11.81 17.06 13.98
C ARG A 250 11.54 16.17 12.77
N PHE A 251 12.46 16.14 11.78
CA PHE A 251 12.28 15.32 10.59
C PHE A 251 12.44 13.82 10.88
N HIS A 252 13.36 13.44 11.78
CA HIS A 252 13.52 12.06 12.23
C HIS A 252 12.23 11.53 12.90
N ASP A 253 11.62 12.33 13.77
CA ASP A 253 10.34 12.00 14.40
C ASP A 253 9.20 11.89 13.38
N ASN A 254 9.19 12.71 12.33
CA ASN A 254 8.22 12.57 11.24
C ASN A 254 8.40 11.24 10.48
N ALA A 255 9.64 10.88 10.13
CA ALA A 255 9.95 9.60 9.49
C ALA A 255 9.50 8.40 10.35
N ARG A 256 9.75 8.46 11.66
CA ARG A 256 9.32 7.43 12.62
C ARG A 256 7.80 7.29 12.69
N ARG A 257 7.06 8.41 12.65
CA ARG A 257 5.59 8.37 12.63
C ARG A 257 5.05 7.72 11.36
N LEU A 258 5.66 8.04 10.21
CA LEU A 258 5.30 7.44 8.92
C LEU A 258 5.54 5.92 8.97
N ILE A 259 6.72 5.45 9.36
CA ILE A 259 7.03 4.00 9.47
C ILE A 259 6.13 3.29 10.48
N ALA A 260 5.82 3.94 11.61
CA ALA A 260 4.92 3.35 12.60
C ALA A 260 3.49 3.16 12.05
N ALA A 261 3.06 3.97 11.08
CA ALA A 261 1.78 3.80 10.38
C ALA A 261 1.78 2.58 9.45
N ASP A 262 2.95 2.21 8.89
CA ASP A 262 3.18 1.00 8.06
C ASP A 262 3.16 -0.30 8.86
N GLY A 263 3.00 -0.23 10.18
CA GLY A 263 3.07 -1.41 11.05
C GLY A 263 4.44 -2.10 11.03
N VAL A 264 5.44 -1.47 10.40
CA VAL A 264 6.80 -1.97 10.32
C VAL A 264 7.48 -1.83 11.69
N THR A 265 8.21 -2.88 12.05
CA THR A 265 8.91 -3.06 13.32
C THR A 265 9.86 -1.90 13.66
N ARG A 266 10.04 -1.65 14.96
CA ARG A 266 11.00 -0.68 15.51
C ARG A 266 12.44 -1.11 15.20
N ASP A 267 13.03 -0.55 14.15
CA ASP A 267 14.44 -0.72 13.85
C ASP A 267 15.31 -0.15 15.00
N PRO A 268 16.21 -0.95 15.61
CA PRO A 268 17.09 -0.51 16.69
C PRO A 268 17.97 0.70 16.36
N GLY A 269 18.42 0.83 15.11
CA GLY A 269 19.23 1.94 14.63
C GLY A 269 18.45 3.24 14.65
N ILE A 270 17.21 3.22 14.15
CA ILE A 270 16.31 4.38 14.15
C ILE A 270 16.03 4.86 15.59
N GLU A 271 15.72 3.95 16.52
CA GLU A 271 15.46 4.31 17.92
C GLU A 271 16.70 4.85 18.65
N THR A 272 17.89 4.32 18.29
CA THR A 272 19.17 4.83 18.80
C THR A 272 19.43 6.24 18.32
N GLU A 273 19.27 6.51 17.01
CA GLU A 273 19.44 7.84 16.44
C GLU A 273 18.47 8.85 17.05
N ALA A 274 17.20 8.47 17.25
CA ALA A 274 16.21 9.33 17.89
C ALA A 274 16.65 9.73 19.31
N SER A 275 17.14 8.76 20.10
CA SER A 275 17.64 9.02 21.46
C SER A 275 18.88 9.92 21.44
N VAL A 276 19.77 9.73 20.46
CA VAL A 276 20.95 10.58 20.26
C VAL A 276 20.55 12.00 19.84
N LEU A 277 19.57 12.18 18.97
CA LEU A 277 19.10 13.50 18.57
C LEU A 277 18.47 14.27 19.74
N VAL A 278 17.74 13.56 20.61
CA VAL A 278 17.27 14.12 21.89
C VAL A 278 18.47 14.55 22.75
N TRP A 279 19.48 13.68 22.93
CA TRP A 279 20.72 14.05 23.63
C TRP A 279 21.31 15.34 23.06
N GLN A 280 21.52 15.39 21.75
CA GLN A 280 22.17 16.52 21.11
C GLN A 280 21.41 17.84 21.28
N THR A 281 20.08 17.76 21.42
CA THR A 281 19.19 18.92 21.54
C THR A 281 19.03 19.39 22.99
N VAL A 282 18.75 18.49 23.93
CA VAL A 282 18.41 18.87 25.32
C VAL A 282 19.50 18.55 26.35
N GLY A 283 20.53 17.78 25.96
CA GLY A 283 21.65 17.40 26.82
C GLY A 283 21.50 16.03 27.48
N ALA A 284 22.62 15.53 28.01
CA ALA A 284 22.73 14.17 28.55
C ALA A 284 21.84 13.95 29.79
N GLU A 285 21.81 14.92 30.71
CA GLU A 285 21.05 14.85 31.96
C GLU A 285 19.54 14.72 31.72
N GLN A 286 18.99 15.48 30.76
CA GLN A 286 17.57 15.41 30.42
C GLN A 286 17.21 14.08 29.75
N LEU A 287 18.08 13.56 28.88
CA LEU A 287 17.89 12.24 28.29
C LEU A 287 17.88 11.13 29.34
N VAL A 288 18.86 11.15 30.26
CA VAL A 288 18.93 10.20 31.38
C VAL A 288 17.66 10.27 32.21
N THR A 289 17.22 11.48 32.56
CA THR A 289 15.96 11.69 33.31
C THR A 289 14.76 11.09 32.57
N ALA A 290 14.70 11.23 31.25
CA ALA A 290 13.64 10.65 30.43
C ALA A 290 13.65 9.11 30.45
N PHE A 291 14.83 8.48 30.30
CA PHE A 291 14.98 7.03 30.41
C PHE A 291 14.62 6.51 31.80
N GLU A 292 15.06 7.20 32.85
CA GLU A 292 14.73 6.84 34.24
C GLU A 292 13.23 6.92 34.51
N ARG A 293 12.58 7.98 34.01
CA ARG A 293 11.13 8.11 34.13
C ARG A 293 10.40 6.99 33.39
N GLN A 294 10.84 6.65 32.17
CA GLN A 294 10.25 5.56 31.40
C GLN A 294 10.36 4.23 32.16
N LEU A 295 11.57 3.88 32.62
CA LEU A 295 11.81 2.67 33.40
C LEU A 295 11.00 2.65 34.69
N PHE A 296 10.95 3.77 35.42
CA PHE A 296 10.15 3.87 36.63
C PHE A 296 8.67 3.57 36.38
N VAL A 297 8.08 4.16 35.34
CA VAL A 297 6.67 3.92 34.98
C VAL A 297 6.43 2.45 34.60
N GLN A 298 7.32 1.85 33.82
CA GLN A 298 7.18 0.44 33.41
C GLN A 298 7.36 -0.52 34.59
N ARG A 299 8.33 -0.25 35.48
CA ARG A 299 8.59 -1.04 36.69
C ARG A 299 7.44 -0.95 37.69
N GLU A 300 6.87 0.24 37.88
CA GLU A 300 5.68 0.41 38.73
C GLU A 300 4.45 -0.31 38.16
N ALA A 301 4.25 -0.29 36.83
CA ALA A 301 3.17 -1.03 36.20
C ALA A 301 3.33 -2.55 36.36
N ALA A 302 4.56 -3.07 36.21
CA ALA A 302 4.89 -4.47 36.48
C ALA A 302 4.63 -4.83 37.95
N ARG A 303 5.06 -3.98 38.89
CA ARG A 303 4.84 -4.16 40.34
C ARG A 303 3.35 -4.29 40.66
N LEU A 304 2.54 -3.35 40.17
CA LEU A 304 1.08 -3.37 40.38
C LEU A 304 0.42 -4.61 39.77
N ARG A 305 0.92 -5.10 38.63
CA ARG A 305 0.43 -6.33 38.00
C ARG A 305 0.75 -7.55 38.85
N VAL A 306 1.98 -7.68 39.34
CA VAL A 306 2.38 -8.76 40.25
C VAL A 306 1.54 -8.73 41.53
N GLU A 307 1.41 -7.57 42.18
CA GLU A 307 0.58 -7.42 43.38
C GLU A 307 -0.90 -7.75 43.14
N GLN A 308 -1.42 -7.45 41.95
CA GLN A 308 -2.79 -7.80 41.58
C GLN A 308 -2.96 -9.32 41.45
N PHE A 309 -2.01 -10.01 40.82
CA PHE A 309 -2.02 -11.48 40.67
C PHE A 309 -1.87 -12.19 42.01
N GLU A 310 -0.97 -11.72 42.87
CA GLU A 310 -0.82 -12.22 44.23
C GLU A 310 -2.11 -12.06 45.05
N LYS A 311 -2.79 -10.91 44.94
CA LYS A 311 -4.06 -10.66 45.64
C LYS A 311 -5.19 -11.58 45.21
N ILE A 312 -5.21 -12.02 43.95
CA ILE A 312 -6.21 -12.96 43.42
C ILE A 312 -5.77 -14.43 43.51
N GLY A 313 -4.61 -14.70 44.12
CA GLY A 313 -4.06 -16.05 44.28
C GLY A 313 -3.63 -16.71 42.97
N GLN A 314 -3.31 -15.93 41.94
CA GLN A 314 -2.80 -16.45 40.67
C GLN A 314 -1.25 -16.53 40.69
N PRO A 315 -0.65 -17.53 40.02
CA PRO A 315 0.81 -17.60 39.87
C PRO A 315 1.39 -16.38 39.17
N THR A 316 2.59 -15.96 39.57
CA THR A 316 3.30 -14.81 39.01
C THR A 316 4.54 -15.20 38.21
N ASP A 317 4.80 -16.49 38.02
CA ASP A 317 6.05 -17.00 37.42
C ASP A 317 6.21 -16.55 35.96
N ASP A 318 5.10 -16.40 35.22
CA ASP A 318 5.08 -15.95 33.82
C ASP A 318 4.92 -14.43 33.67
N ILE A 319 5.01 -13.67 34.76
CA ILE A 319 4.83 -12.21 34.75
C ILE A 319 6.19 -11.55 34.94
N ASP A 320 6.50 -10.59 34.07
CA ASP A 320 7.70 -9.76 34.22
C ASP A 320 7.72 -9.07 35.58
N LYS A 321 8.78 -9.32 36.35
CA LYS A 321 8.99 -8.63 37.63
C LYS A 321 9.59 -7.25 37.38
N PRO A 322 9.41 -6.29 38.31
CA PRO A 322 10.00 -4.96 38.16
C PRO A 322 11.51 -4.96 37.87
N GLU A 323 12.27 -5.88 38.46
CA GLU A 323 13.71 -6.04 38.24
C GLU A 323 14.10 -6.60 36.86
N ASP A 324 13.14 -7.20 36.15
CA ASP A 324 13.32 -7.75 34.80
C ASP A 324 12.98 -6.74 33.71
N ILE A 325 12.23 -5.68 34.05
CA ILE A 325 11.97 -4.56 33.14
C ILE A 325 13.24 -3.73 32.93
N ARG A 326 13.73 -3.73 31.69
CA ARG A 326 14.95 -3.05 31.23
C ARG A 326 14.69 -2.38 29.88
N LEU A 327 15.55 -1.43 29.50
CA LEU A 327 15.54 -0.92 28.13
C LEU A 327 16.18 -1.96 27.18
N PRO A 328 15.86 -1.91 25.89
CA PRO A 328 16.61 -2.66 24.88
C PRO A 328 18.11 -2.33 24.93
N ILE A 329 18.98 -3.30 24.60
CA ILE A 329 20.44 -3.20 24.71
C ILE A 329 21.00 -1.89 24.14
N TYR A 330 20.55 -1.53 22.93
CA TYR A 330 20.99 -0.30 22.27
C TYR A 330 20.61 0.97 23.04
N SER A 331 19.44 0.99 23.69
CA SER A 331 18.97 2.10 24.52
C SER A 331 19.70 2.16 25.87
N GLU A 332 19.99 1.02 26.49
CA GLU A 332 20.82 0.97 27.69
C GLU A 332 22.24 1.50 27.41
N ARG A 333 22.82 1.19 26.24
CA ARG A 333 24.10 1.77 25.83
C ARG A 333 24.06 3.30 25.76
N VAL A 334 23.00 3.87 25.17
CA VAL A 334 22.83 5.33 25.15
C VAL A 334 22.70 5.89 26.57
N ARG A 335 21.92 5.23 27.43
CA ARG A 335 21.74 5.61 28.84
C ARG A 335 23.05 5.62 29.62
N VAL A 336 23.89 4.59 29.49
CA VAL A 336 25.22 4.53 30.15
C VAL A 336 26.09 5.72 29.73
N LEU A 337 26.22 5.95 28.42
CA LEU A 337 27.08 7.02 27.90
C LEU A 337 26.55 8.41 28.26
N ALA A 338 25.24 8.60 28.26
CA ALA A 338 24.62 9.86 28.67
C ALA A 338 24.78 10.10 30.19
N ALA A 339 24.64 9.06 31.02
CA ALA A 339 24.88 9.15 32.46
C ALA A 339 26.34 9.49 32.77
N LEU A 340 27.27 8.92 32.01
CA LEU A 340 28.70 9.26 32.09
C LEU A 340 28.96 10.72 31.74
N ALA A 341 28.38 11.22 30.64
CA ALA A 341 28.50 12.62 30.26
C ALA A 341 27.86 13.59 31.28
N ALA A 342 26.78 13.15 31.94
CA ALA A 342 26.10 13.89 33.01
C ALA A 342 26.79 13.76 34.39
N LYS A 343 27.81 12.89 34.51
CA LYS A 343 28.52 12.57 35.77
C LYS A 343 27.59 12.04 36.87
N ASP A 344 26.58 11.25 36.51
CA ASP A 344 25.66 10.60 37.46
C ASP A 344 26.12 9.17 37.77
N ASP A 345 26.98 9.02 38.78
CA ASP A 345 27.56 7.74 39.17
C ASP A 345 26.51 6.68 39.54
N VAL A 346 25.38 7.09 40.12
CA VAL A 346 24.32 6.16 40.54
C VAL A 346 23.64 5.55 39.32
N VAL A 347 23.34 6.38 38.32
CA VAL A 347 22.74 5.90 37.07
C VAL A 347 23.75 5.09 36.25
N ILE A 348 25.04 5.44 36.23
CA ILE A 348 26.07 4.67 35.52
C ILE A 348 26.11 3.22 36.03
N GLU A 349 26.23 3.03 37.35
CA GLU A 349 26.30 1.69 37.95
C GLU A 349 25.02 0.87 37.67
N ARG A 350 23.85 1.49 37.82
CA ARG A 350 22.56 0.81 37.56
C ARG A 350 22.39 0.47 36.09
N SER A 351 22.71 1.38 35.17
CA SER A 351 22.55 1.16 33.72
C SER A 351 23.54 0.13 33.17
N LEU A 352 24.78 0.08 33.68
CA LEU A 352 25.73 -0.99 33.35
C LEU A 352 25.22 -2.36 33.82
N LYS A 353 24.66 -2.43 35.04
CA LYS A 353 24.04 -3.64 35.55
C LYS A 353 22.85 -4.08 34.70
N ASP A 354 21.96 -3.15 34.35
CA ASP A 354 20.80 -3.42 33.48
C ASP A 354 21.27 -3.87 32.08
N LEU A 355 22.26 -3.21 31.48
CA LEU A 355 22.86 -3.59 30.19
C LEU A 355 23.45 -5.00 30.22
N ALA A 356 24.28 -5.32 31.22
CA ALA A 356 24.88 -6.64 31.37
C ALA A 356 23.81 -7.73 31.55
N ALA A 357 22.73 -7.41 32.26
CA ALA A 357 21.62 -8.32 32.48
C ALA A 357 20.75 -8.49 31.21
N SER A 358 20.64 -7.48 30.33
CA SER A 358 19.97 -7.60 29.03
C SER A 358 20.81 -8.37 27.98
N VAL A 359 22.13 -8.22 28.01
CA VAL A 359 23.05 -8.91 27.08
C VAL A 359 23.08 -10.43 27.32
N ARG A 360 23.08 -10.86 28.58
CA ARG A 360 23.21 -12.28 28.95
C ARG A 360 22.16 -13.20 28.28
N PRO A 361 20.84 -12.96 28.40
CA PRO A 361 19.84 -13.84 27.80
C PRO A 361 19.90 -13.84 26.27
N GLU A 362 20.22 -12.70 25.62
CA GLU A 362 20.36 -12.66 24.15
C GLU A 362 21.57 -13.50 23.69
N LEU A 363 22.66 -13.52 24.45
CA LEU A 363 23.81 -14.40 24.17
C LEU A 363 23.49 -15.88 24.42
N GLU A 364 22.74 -16.21 25.47
CA GLU A 364 22.30 -17.56 25.75
C GLU A 364 21.38 -18.09 24.62
N GLU A 365 20.46 -17.26 24.14
CA GLU A 365 19.60 -17.59 22.99
C GLU A 365 20.41 -17.81 21.71
N LEU A 366 21.32 -16.88 21.39
CA LEU A 366 22.19 -16.99 20.22
C LEU A 366 23.07 -18.23 20.29
N SER A 367 23.61 -18.55 21.48
CA SER A 367 24.39 -19.77 21.71
C SER A 367 23.54 -21.03 21.48
N GLY A 368 22.31 -21.05 22.00
CA GLY A 368 21.35 -22.14 21.74
C GLY A 368 21.08 -22.32 20.26
N ARG A 369 20.89 -21.23 19.50
CA ARG A 369 20.69 -21.27 18.05
C ARG A 369 21.93 -21.74 17.29
N MET A 370 23.13 -21.29 17.67
CA MET A 370 24.40 -21.75 17.07
C MET A 370 24.62 -23.25 17.27
N ASN A 371 24.13 -23.81 18.37
CA ASN A 371 24.21 -25.25 18.63
C ASN A 371 23.14 -26.09 17.90
N SER A 372 22.22 -25.46 17.15
CA SER A 372 21.21 -26.18 16.38
C SER A 372 21.79 -26.81 15.11
N VAL A 373 21.29 -28.00 14.76
CA VAL A 373 21.75 -28.77 13.58
C VAL A 373 21.56 -27.98 12.28
N SER A 374 20.48 -27.22 12.15
CA SER A 374 20.23 -26.40 10.96
C SER A 374 21.28 -25.30 10.77
N VAL A 375 21.76 -24.67 11.85
CA VAL A 375 22.76 -23.61 11.78
C VAL A 375 24.17 -24.18 11.55
N GLN A 376 24.50 -25.32 12.15
CA GLN A 376 25.81 -25.97 11.96
C GLN A 376 26.07 -26.37 10.49
N ASN A 377 25.00 -26.66 9.74
CA ASN A 377 25.08 -26.99 8.32
C ASN A 377 25.05 -25.76 7.39
N ASP A 378 24.88 -24.55 7.93
CA ASP A 378 24.84 -23.29 7.17
C ASP A 378 25.93 -22.32 7.67
N PRO A 379 27.11 -22.31 7.02
CA PRO A 379 28.22 -21.43 7.39
C PRO A 379 27.88 -19.93 7.34
N GLN A 380 26.97 -19.51 6.46
CA GLN A 380 26.59 -18.09 6.35
C GLN A 380 25.75 -17.68 7.55
N LEU A 381 24.78 -18.51 7.93
CA LEU A 381 23.95 -18.28 9.10
C LEU A 381 24.77 -18.33 10.39
N MET A 382 25.72 -19.27 10.50
CA MET A 382 26.67 -19.34 11.61
C MET A 382 27.47 -18.04 11.75
N ASN A 383 28.07 -17.57 10.65
CA ASN A 383 28.85 -16.32 10.65
C ASN A 383 28.01 -15.10 11.02
N ALA A 384 26.74 -15.05 10.59
CA ALA A 384 25.81 -13.99 10.96
C ALA A 384 25.49 -13.98 12.46
N LEU A 385 25.24 -15.15 13.06
CA LEU A 385 24.96 -15.28 14.50
C LEU A 385 26.20 -14.96 15.35
N VAL A 386 27.37 -15.43 14.94
CA VAL A 386 28.66 -15.10 15.60
C VAL A 386 28.93 -13.61 15.55
N SER A 387 28.74 -12.97 14.39
CA SER A 387 28.90 -11.53 14.22
C SER A 387 27.92 -10.75 15.11
N ARG A 388 26.68 -11.23 15.24
CA ARG A 388 25.67 -10.63 16.13
C ARG A 388 26.07 -10.75 17.61
N ALA A 389 26.52 -11.92 18.05
CA ALA A 389 26.98 -12.15 19.42
C ALA A 389 28.20 -11.28 19.77
N ALA A 390 29.16 -11.18 18.85
CA ALA A 390 30.34 -10.34 18.99
C ALA A 390 29.97 -8.85 19.06
N SER A 391 29.01 -8.41 18.22
CA SER A 391 28.50 -7.04 18.24
C SER A 391 27.88 -6.68 19.60
N ILE A 392 26.93 -7.48 20.09
CA ILE A 392 26.24 -7.23 21.38
C ILE A 392 27.23 -7.20 22.55
N THR A 393 28.14 -8.17 22.59
CA THR A 393 29.12 -8.26 23.69
C THR A 393 30.14 -7.12 23.62
N SER A 394 30.54 -6.71 22.41
CA SER A 394 31.38 -5.52 22.23
C SER A 394 30.72 -4.25 22.77
N GLU A 395 29.40 -4.09 22.61
CA GLU A 395 28.69 -2.93 23.20
C GLU A 395 28.83 -2.85 24.72
N LEU A 396 28.71 -3.98 25.43
CA LEU A 396 28.91 -4.05 26.88
C LEU A 396 30.36 -3.74 27.29
N VAL A 397 31.33 -4.35 26.60
CA VAL A 397 32.76 -4.13 26.87
C VAL A 397 33.13 -2.67 26.66
N VAL A 398 32.69 -2.06 25.55
CA VAL A 398 32.92 -0.63 25.27
C VAL A 398 32.29 0.24 26.37
N ALA A 399 31.05 -0.04 26.76
CA ALA A 399 30.37 0.73 27.80
C ALA A 399 31.15 0.71 29.14
N ARG A 400 31.59 -0.47 29.59
CA ARG A 400 32.41 -0.64 30.80
C ARG A 400 33.75 0.09 30.71
N LEU A 401 34.48 -0.11 29.61
CA LEU A 401 35.79 0.48 29.40
C LEU A 401 35.72 2.00 29.24
N ILE A 402 34.70 2.57 28.60
CA ILE A 402 34.52 4.03 28.54
C ILE A 402 34.11 4.59 29.91
N ALA A 403 33.24 3.90 30.65
CA ALA A 403 32.84 4.34 32.00
C ALA A 403 33.96 4.19 33.04
N GLY A 404 34.99 3.39 32.76
CA GLY A 404 36.03 3.07 33.74
C GLY A 404 35.51 2.23 34.90
N ARG A 405 34.45 1.45 34.67
CA ARG A 405 33.80 0.57 35.66
C ARG A 405 33.95 -0.88 35.21
N GLU A 406 33.98 -1.80 36.17
CA GLU A 406 34.09 -3.25 35.90
C GLU A 406 35.24 -3.62 34.93
N THR A 407 36.37 -2.91 34.99
CA THR A 407 37.45 -2.99 33.97
C THR A 407 38.07 -4.39 33.85
N GLN A 408 38.20 -5.11 34.97
CA GLN A 408 38.68 -6.50 34.97
C GLN A 408 37.69 -7.45 34.27
N ALA A 409 36.39 -7.26 34.47
CA ALA A 409 35.37 -8.05 33.79
C ALA A 409 35.36 -7.72 32.29
N ALA A 410 35.47 -6.44 31.93
CA ALA A 410 35.54 -6.02 30.54
C ALA A 410 36.78 -6.58 29.81
N ALA A 411 37.96 -6.57 30.46
CA ALA A 411 39.17 -7.16 29.91
C ALA A 411 39.04 -8.67 29.71
N LYS A 412 38.42 -9.38 30.67
CA LYS A 412 38.14 -10.81 30.54
C LYS A 412 37.19 -11.12 29.38
N ASP A 413 36.08 -10.38 29.29
CA ASP A 413 35.09 -10.57 28.22
C ASP A 413 35.70 -10.23 26.84
N PHE A 414 36.56 -9.20 26.77
CA PHE A 414 37.33 -8.88 25.56
C PHE A 414 38.26 -10.02 25.14
N GLU A 415 39.06 -10.58 26.06
CA GLU A 415 39.96 -11.70 25.77
C GLU A 415 39.21 -12.94 25.25
N GLN A 416 38.01 -13.19 25.79
CA GLN A 416 37.15 -14.28 25.32
C GLN A 416 36.64 -14.06 23.89
N MET A 417 36.35 -12.80 23.52
CA MET A 417 35.86 -12.44 22.20
C MET A 417 36.96 -12.21 21.16
N ARG A 418 38.19 -11.90 21.58
CA ARG A 418 39.27 -11.49 20.68
C ARG A 418 39.43 -12.42 19.46
N PRO A 419 39.45 -13.76 19.60
CA PRO A 419 39.59 -14.65 18.44
C PRO A 419 38.46 -14.50 17.41
N ILE A 420 37.25 -14.17 17.86
CA ILE A 420 36.09 -13.95 17.00
C ILE A 420 36.24 -12.61 16.27
N LEU A 421 36.62 -11.55 16.99
CA LEU A 421 36.76 -10.21 16.44
C LEU A 421 37.96 -10.07 15.48
N GLU A 422 39.09 -10.72 15.76
CA GLU A 422 40.28 -10.71 14.89
C GLU A 422 39.97 -11.24 13.49
N SER A 423 39.06 -12.22 13.39
CA SER A 423 38.63 -12.77 12.10
C SER A 423 37.76 -11.81 11.27
N ALA A 424 37.19 -10.77 11.89
CA ALA A 424 36.18 -9.90 11.29
C ALA A 424 36.63 -8.43 11.15
N VAL A 425 37.20 -7.83 12.21
CA VAL A 425 37.46 -6.37 12.30
C VAL A 425 38.68 -6.06 13.18
N GLN A 426 39.90 -6.15 12.62
CA GLN A 426 41.15 -5.88 13.36
C GLN A 426 41.18 -4.51 14.06
N ALA A 427 40.72 -3.44 13.38
CA ALA A 427 40.71 -2.10 13.96
C ALA A 427 39.85 -1.98 15.23
N GLN A 428 38.78 -2.78 15.36
CA GLN A 428 37.96 -2.81 16.56
C GLN A 428 38.68 -3.51 17.72
N VAL A 429 39.43 -4.58 17.44
CA VAL A 429 40.29 -5.27 18.41
C VAL A 429 41.35 -4.32 18.95
N ASP A 430 42.04 -3.60 18.06
CA ASP A 430 43.09 -2.65 18.44
C ASP A 430 42.54 -1.53 19.33
N VAL A 431 41.34 -1.01 19.02
CA VAL A 431 40.66 0.00 19.83
C VAL A 431 40.30 -0.53 21.23
N LEU A 432 39.74 -1.75 21.32
CA LEU A 432 39.38 -2.35 22.61
C LEU A 432 40.61 -2.68 23.45
N GLN A 433 41.66 -3.22 22.85
CA GLN A 433 42.95 -3.47 23.50
C GLN A 433 43.54 -2.17 24.06
N SER A 434 43.52 -1.09 23.27
CA SER A 434 44.01 0.22 23.69
C SER A 434 43.18 0.80 24.85
N LEU A 435 41.86 0.56 24.88
CA LEU A 435 41.01 0.94 26.01
C LEU A 435 41.36 0.15 27.28
N VAL A 436 41.71 -1.14 27.16
CA VAL A 436 42.20 -1.94 28.30
C VAL A 436 43.52 -1.37 28.83
N VAL A 437 44.48 -1.07 27.95
CA VAL A 437 45.78 -0.44 28.31
C VAL A 437 45.57 0.86 29.09
N LEU A 438 44.66 1.72 28.61
CA LEU A 438 44.29 2.95 29.32
C LEU A 438 43.77 2.65 30.74
N ARG A 439 42.90 1.64 30.89
CA ARG A 439 42.30 1.28 32.19
C ARG A 439 43.24 0.57 33.16
N GLU A 440 44.38 0.08 32.69
CA GLU A 440 45.48 -0.40 33.52
C GLU A 440 46.37 0.74 34.05
N GLY A 441 46.11 1.99 33.65
CA GLY A 441 46.88 3.16 34.06
C GLY A 441 48.13 3.42 33.19
N ARG A 442 48.30 2.68 32.09
CA ARG A 442 49.39 2.86 31.11
C ARG A 442 49.04 3.95 30.09
N VAL A 443 48.90 5.18 30.59
CA VAL A 443 48.32 6.31 29.82
C VAL A 443 49.14 6.66 28.58
N ASP A 444 50.46 6.79 28.69
CA ASP A 444 51.32 7.18 27.56
C ASP A 444 51.28 6.14 26.43
N GLU A 445 51.34 4.86 26.79
CA GLU A 445 51.20 3.75 25.84
C GLU A 445 49.83 3.77 25.14
N ALA A 446 48.75 4.04 25.89
CA ALA A 446 47.43 4.18 25.30
C ALA A 446 47.34 5.37 24.32
N ILE A 447 48.02 6.49 24.58
CA ILE A 447 48.08 7.63 23.65
C ILE A 447 48.77 7.20 22.34
N GLU A 448 49.91 6.52 22.42
CA GLU A 448 50.63 6.03 21.25
C GLU A 448 49.77 5.08 20.40
N LEU A 449 49.06 4.15 21.05
CA LEU A 449 48.17 3.20 20.37
C LEU A 449 46.94 3.88 19.75
N PHE A 450 46.31 4.83 20.44
CA PHE A 450 45.12 5.49 19.93
C PHE A 450 45.38 6.54 18.86
N THR A 451 46.59 7.12 18.80
CA THR A 451 46.94 8.14 17.81
C THR A 451 46.62 7.70 16.37
N PRO A 452 47.12 6.57 15.85
CA PRO A 452 46.78 6.10 14.50
C PRO A 452 45.31 5.67 14.39
N LEU A 453 44.72 5.11 15.45
CA LEU A 453 43.31 4.65 15.45
C LEU A 453 42.31 5.82 15.39
N SER A 454 42.69 6.98 15.91
CA SER A 454 41.87 8.19 15.89
C SER A 454 41.57 8.69 14.48
N GLU A 455 42.41 8.34 13.49
CA GLU A 455 42.21 8.70 12.08
C GLU A 455 41.15 7.85 11.38
N ILE A 456 40.89 6.64 11.88
CA ILE A 456 40.05 5.65 11.18
C ILE A 456 38.83 5.21 11.99
N SER A 457 38.74 5.57 13.27
CA SER A 457 37.67 5.13 14.17
C SER A 457 37.20 6.24 15.09
N THR A 458 35.87 6.46 15.13
CA THR A 458 35.23 7.35 16.12
C THR A 458 35.59 6.96 17.54
N LEU A 459 35.56 5.66 17.84
CA LEU A 459 35.88 5.15 19.17
C LEU A 459 37.38 5.30 19.45
N GLY A 460 38.25 5.17 18.44
CA GLY A 460 39.68 5.48 18.56
C GLY A 460 39.93 6.94 18.92
N SER A 461 39.20 7.88 18.30
CA SER A 461 39.26 9.30 18.64
C SER A 461 38.77 9.58 20.07
N VAL A 462 37.69 8.93 20.52
CA VAL A 462 37.23 9.02 21.91
C VAL A 462 38.24 8.42 22.88
N GLY A 463 38.84 7.28 22.55
CA GLY A 463 39.92 6.66 23.33
C GLY A 463 41.11 7.59 23.50
N LEU A 464 41.55 8.24 22.41
CA LEU A 464 42.61 9.25 22.44
C LEU A 464 42.24 10.42 23.36
N GLY A 465 41.02 10.94 23.24
CA GLY A 465 40.53 12.02 24.10
C GLY A 465 40.54 11.66 25.58
N LEU A 466 40.09 10.44 25.92
CA LEU A 466 40.12 9.93 27.30
C LEU A 466 41.56 9.77 27.82
N SER A 467 42.49 9.28 27.00
CA SER A 467 43.90 9.13 27.39
C SER A 467 44.59 10.49 27.60
N LEU A 468 44.33 11.48 26.74
CA LEU A 468 44.88 12.83 26.86
C LEU A 468 44.32 13.57 28.08
N ASP A 469 43.03 13.42 28.36
CA ASP A 469 42.41 14.00 29.56
C ASP A 469 43.03 13.38 30.84
N ALA A 470 43.21 12.06 30.86
CA ALA A 470 43.89 11.35 31.96
C ALA A 470 45.36 11.79 32.14
N ALA A 471 46.04 12.19 31.07
CA ALA A 471 47.39 12.75 31.09
C ALA A 471 47.44 14.24 31.51
N GLY A 472 46.29 14.87 31.78
CA GLY A 472 46.22 16.30 32.12
C GLY A 472 46.44 17.23 30.93
N ARG A 473 46.09 16.78 29.71
CA ARG A 473 46.22 17.53 28.44
C ARG A 473 44.83 17.90 27.88
N PRO A 474 44.05 18.78 28.54
CA PRO A 474 42.64 18.99 28.23
C PRO A 474 42.37 19.64 26.86
N GLU A 475 43.29 20.48 26.37
CA GLU A 475 43.14 21.12 25.05
C GLU A 475 43.24 20.10 23.91
N GLU A 476 44.19 19.17 24.00
CA GLU A 476 44.38 18.11 23.02
C GLU A 476 43.26 17.06 23.12
N ALA A 477 42.82 16.75 24.35
CA ALA A 477 41.66 15.91 24.58
C ALA A 477 40.40 16.49 23.92
N ALA A 478 40.18 17.80 24.04
CA ALA A 478 39.07 18.49 23.40
C ALA A 478 39.12 18.35 21.86
N GLU A 479 40.27 18.50 21.22
CA GLU A 479 40.39 18.31 19.77
C GLU A 479 40.10 16.86 19.34
N ALA A 480 40.54 15.86 20.11
CA ALA A 480 40.20 14.45 19.85
C ALA A 480 38.69 14.18 19.99
N PHE A 481 38.03 14.73 21.02
CA PHE A 481 36.58 14.62 21.17
C PHE A 481 35.80 15.36 20.08
N LYS A 482 36.26 16.55 19.69
CA LYS A 482 35.71 17.30 18.56
C LYS A 482 35.77 16.48 17.28
N LYS A 483 36.90 15.86 16.98
CA LYS A 483 37.05 14.97 15.82
C LYS A 483 36.03 13.83 15.84
N ALA A 484 35.89 13.13 16.96
CA ALA A 484 34.89 12.06 17.12
C ALA A 484 33.45 12.56 16.92
N ALA A 485 33.12 13.71 17.49
CA ALA A 485 31.79 14.31 17.38
C ALA A 485 31.45 14.73 15.95
N LEU A 486 32.42 15.22 15.18
CA LEU A 486 32.26 15.58 13.76
C LEU A 486 32.16 14.35 12.85
N PHE A 487 32.86 13.26 13.18
CA PHE A 487 32.87 12.05 12.36
C PHE A 487 31.54 11.28 12.41
N ALA A 488 30.90 11.19 13.58
CA ALA A 488 29.66 10.44 13.76
C ALA A 488 28.63 11.18 14.66
N PRO A 489 28.08 12.32 14.20
CA PRO A 489 27.26 13.22 15.03
C PRO A 489 25.98 12.61 15.59
N VAL A 490 25.43 11.58 14.94
CA VAL A 490 24.18 10.90 15.34
C VAL A 490 24.43 9.55 16.01
N SER A 491 25.68 9.25 16.37
CA SER A 491 26.02 8.04 17.13
C SER A 491 26.08 8.32 18.64
N PRO A 492 25.83 7.31 19.50
CA PRO A 492 25.96 7.49 20.96
C PRO A 492 27.36 7.96 21.38
N ILE A 493 28.40 7.44 20.72
CA ILE A 493 29.80 7.82 20.97
C ILE A 493 30.09 9.25 20.51
N GLY A 494 29.53 9.69 19.38
CA GLY A 494 29.67 11.07 18.91
C GLY A 494 28.97 12.09 19.82
N ALA A 495 27.79 11.76 20.35
CA ALA A 495 27.09 12.61 21.31
C ALA A 495 27.80 12.67 22.68
N TYR A 496 28.37 11.55 23.12
CA TYR A 496 29.28 11.51 24.26
C TYR A 496 30.47 12.45 24.03
N ALA A 497 31.16 12.31 22.89
CA ALA A 497 32.31 13.12 22.55
C ALA A 497 31.97 14.63 22.51
N ARG A 498 30.83 15.02 21.93
CA ARG A 498 30.39 16.43 21.97
C ARG A 498 30.17 16.94 23.39
N SER A 499 29.58 16.13 24.27
CA SER A 499 29.37 16.50 25.67
C SER A 499 30.71 16.70 26.39
N MET A 500 31.69 15.83 26.14
CA MET A 500 33.05 15.95 26.69
C MET A 500 33.78 17.19 26.17
N TYR A 501 33.71 17.47 24.86
CA TYR A 501 34.25 18.71 24.27
C TYR A 501 33.70 19.96 24.96
N LYS A 502 32.37 20.02 25.13
CA LYS A 502 31.70 21.13 25.82
C LYS A 502 32.14 21.24 27.28
N ASN A 503 32.27 20.12 27.98
CA ASN A 503 32.70 20.09 29.38
C ASN A 503 34.15 20.59 29.56
N LEU A 504 35.06 20.27 28.63
CA LEU A 504 36.46 20.68 28.69
C LEU A 504 36.67 22.14 28.28
N THR A 505 35.94 22.61 27.27
CA THR A 505 36.16 23.94 26.67
C THR A 505 35.19 25.01 27.15
N GLY A 506 34.03 24.62 27.69
CA GLY A 506 32.90 25.51 27.98
C GLY A 506 32.15 25.99 26.73
N ASN A 507 32.59 25.62 25.53
CA ASN A 507 32.06 26.12 24.26
C ASN A 507 31.16 25.09 23.57
N GLU A 508 30.20 25.58 22.79
CA GLU A 508 29.45 24.74 21.87
C GLU A 508 30.30 24.38 20.65
N LEU A 509 30.19 23.13 20.20
CA LEU A 509 30.89 22.66 19.01
C LEU A 509 30.27 23.26 17.75
N VAL A 510 31.09 23.95 16.95
CA VAL A 510 30.71 24.41 15.61
C VAL A 510 30.98 23.30 14.61
N TYR A 511 29.91 22.74 14.04
CA TYR A 511 30.00 21.66 13.05
C TYR A 511 30.35 22.14 11.65
N SER A 512 29.79 23.28 11.25
CA SER A 512 29.88 23.78 9.89
C SER A 512 29.63 25.28 9.86
N GLU A 513 30.22 25.97 8.89
CA GLU A 513 29.86 27.37 8.60
C GLU A 513 28.41 27.50 8.07
N HIS A 514 27.85 26.40 7.56
CA HIS A 514 26.51 26.36 6.98
C HIS A 514 25.39 26.14 8.01
N THR A 515 25.70 25.85 9.28
CA THR A 515 24.71 25.53 10.32
C THR A 515 23.55 26.53 10.37
N SER A 516 23.84 27.82 10.34
CA SER A 516 22.80 28.88 10.40
C SER A 516 21.96 28.98 9.12
N ALA A 517 22.56 28.69 7.96
CA ALA A 517 21.84 28.69 6.69
C ALA A 517 20.91 27.47 6.56
N MET A 518 21.40 26.29 6.91
CA MET A 518 20.61 25.05 6.90
C MET A 518 19.46 25.09 7.91
N ARG A 519 19.70 25.67 9.09
CA ARG A 519 18.66 25.92 10.09
C ARG A 519 17.51 26.75 9.49
N ARG A 520 17.81 27.85 8.80
CA ARG A 520 16.79 28.70 8.16
C ARG A 520 15.97 27.93 7.12
N VAL A 521 16.62 27.15 6.25
CA VAL A 521 15.93 26.32 5.25
C VAL A 521 14.96 25.34 5.91
N ALA A 522 15.38 24.69 7.01
CA ALA A 522 14.52 23.75 7.75
C ALA A 522 13.38 24.43 8.53
N GLU A 523 13.62 25.60 9.11
CA GLU A 523 12.60 26.42 9.79
C GLU A 523 11.55 26.94 8.81
N ASP A 524 11.93 27.22 7.56
CA ASP A 524 11.02 27.62 6.47
C ASP A 524 10.11 26.47 6.00
N VAL A 525 10.39 25.21 6.38
CA VAL A 525 9.51 24.08 6.08
C VAL A 525 8.25 24.17 6.95
N PRO A 526 7.06 24.36 6.35
CA PRO A 526 5.83 24.57 7.11
C PRO A 526 5.48 23.41 8.05
N ARG A 527 4.89 23.73 9.20
CA ARG A 527 4.46 22.71 10.19
C ARG A 527 3.37 21.75 9.70
N TRP A 528 2.72 22.04 8.59
CA TRP A 528 1.71 21.12 8.05
C TRP A 528 2.35 19.82 7.55
N PHE A 529 3.66 19.78 7.23
CA PHE A 529 4.38 18.52 6.97
C PHE A 529 4.36 17.60 8.21
N ASP A 530 4.63 18.17 9.39
CA ASP A 530 4.62 17.41 10.65
C ASP A 530 3.21 16.90 10.96
N GLN A 531 2.21 17.73 10.70
CA GLN A 531 0.81 17.36 10.87
C GLN A 531 0.37 16.32 9.86
N MET A 532 0.87 16.37 8.62
CA MET A 532 0.56 15.38 7.60
C MET A 532 1.11 14.02 8.05
N ALA A 533 2.37 13.93 8.47
CA ALA A 533 2.96 12.71 9.03
C ALA A 533 2.21 12.16 10.27
N ALA A 534 1.53 13.03 11.03
CA ALA A 534 0.79 12.63 12.22
C ALA A 534 -0.70 12.30 11.98
N ASP A 535 -1.36 13.00 11.06
CA ASP A 535 -2.80 12.90 10.80
C ASP A 535 -3.14 13.29 9.34
N PRO A 536 -2.94 12.39 8.37
CA PRO A 536 -3.22 12.62 6.94
C PRO A 536 -4.70 12.90 6.65
N ASN A 537 -5.62 12.47 7.50
CA ASN A 537 -7.06 12.71 7.33
C ASN A 537 -7.42 14.21 7.34
N ARG A 538 -6.51 15.08 7.80
CA ARG A 538 -6.67 16.54 7.71
C ARG A 538 -6.39 17.10 6.32
N PHE A 539 -5.64 16.36 5.50
CA PHE A 539 -5.08 16.80 4.22
C PHE A 539 -5.72 16.11 3.02
N MET A 540 -6.49 15.06 3.26
CA MET A 540 -7.27 14.37 2.25
C MET A 540 -8.64 14.01 2.83
N ALA A 541 -9.68 14.06 2.01
CA ALA A 541 -11.01 13.62 2.40
C ALA A 541 -11.55 12.61 1.38
N MET A 542 -12.13 11.52 1.87
CA MET A 542 -12.79 10.50 1.06
C MET A 542 -14.23 10.36 1.54
N THR A 543 -15.18 10.47 0.61
CA THR A 543 -16.60 10.23 0.90
C THR A 543 -17.18 9.26 -0.11
N ALA A 544 -17.98 8.30 0.38
CA ALA A 544 -18.66 7.33 -0.46
C ALA A 544 -20.16 7.37 -0.20
N LYS A 545 -20.95 7.52 -1.27
CA LYS A 545 -22.41 7.59 -1.18
C LYS A 545 -23.04 6.63 -2.16
N LEU A 546 -24.08 5.91 -1.72
CA LEU A 546 -24.91 5.13 -2.63
C LEU A 546 -25.79 6.09 -3.43
N VAL A 547 -25.80 5.93 -4.76
CA VAL A 547 -26.71 6.70 -5.63
C VAL A 547 -28.17 6.39 -5.31
N LYS A 548 -28.47 5.14 -4.93
CA LYS A 548 -29.78 4.71 -4.41
C LYS A 548 -29.57 3.77 -3.22
N ALA A 549 -30.29 3.99 -2.12
CA ALA A 549 -30.26 3.13 -0.94
C ALA A 549 -31.19 1.90 -1.06
N THR A 550 -32.18 1.95 -1.96
CA THR A 550 -33.07 0.82 -2.24
C THR A 550 -33.06 0.54 -3.73
N LEU A 551 -32.83 -0.73 -4.09
CA LEU A 551 -32.72 -1.20 -5.46
C LEU A 551 -33.81 -2.22 -5.78
N ASP A 552 -34.17 -2.28 -7.05
CA ASP A 552 -34.85 -3.45 -7.60
C ASP A 552 -33.93 -4.69 -7.54
N PRO A 553 -34.48 -5.92 -7.56
CA PRO A 553 -33.72 -7.14 -7.29
C PRO A 553 -32.42 -7.27 -8.10
N TYR A 554 -32.49 -6.90 -9.39
CA TYR A 554 -31.39 -6.99 -10.35
C TYR A 554 -30.87 -5.63 -10.79
N GLU A 555 -31.16 -4.54 -10.09
CA GLU A 555 -30.58 -3.22 -10.42
C GLU A 555 -29.11 -3.16 -9.95
N ARG A 556 -28.25 -2.50 -10.73
CA ARG A 556 -26.82 -2.37 -10.40
C ARG A 556 -26.63 -1.32 -9.29
N PRO A 557 -25.91 -1.63 -8.20
CA PRO A 557 -25.56 -0.63 -7.21
C PRO A 557 -24.46 0.27 -7.77
N VAL A 558 -24.55 1.55 -7.45
CA VAL A 558 -23.55 2.53 -7.82
C VAL A 558 -23.15 3.33 -6.59
N ILE A 559 -21.85 3.36 -6.32
CA ILE A 559 -21.24 4.22 -5.32
C ILE A 559 -20.68 5.45 -6.04
N GLU A 560 -21.06 6.64 -5.61
CA GLU A 560 -20.35 7.87 -5.93
C GLU A 560 -19.26 8.08 -4.89
N LEU A 561 -18.01 7.97 -5.34
CA LEU A 561 -16.82 8.23 -4.53
C LEU A 561 -16.29 9.62 -4.87
N GLU A 562 -16.04 10.42 -3.85
CA GLU A 562 -15.31 11.69 -3.96
C GLU A 562 -14.05 11.61 -3.11
N LEU A 563 -12.89 11.75 -3.75
CA LEU A 563 -11.58 11.90 -3.13
C LEU A 563 -11.10 13.33 -3.35
N ARG A 564 -10.83 14.06 -2.27
CA ARG A 564 -10.49 15.48 -2.30
C ARG A 564 -9.15 15.74 -1.65
N ASN A 565 -8.34 16.56 -2.31
CA ASN A 565 -7.12 17.11 -1.70
C ASN A 565 -7.49 18.36 -0.87
N THR A 566 -7.31 18.31 0.45
CA THR A 566 -7.47 19.46 1.35
C THR A 566 -6.13 20.05 1.80
N ALA A 567 -5.01 19.54 1.28
CA ALA A 567 -3.68 20.04 1.54
C ALA A 567 -3.40 21.38 0.85
N PRO A 568 -2.44 22.17 1.36
CA PRO A 568 -2.04 23.43 0.73
C PRO A 568 -1.15 23.24 -0.51
N ILE A 569 -0.81 22.01 -0.86
CA ILE A 569 0.03 21.66 -2.02
C ILE A 569 -0.71 20.66 -2.93
N ALA A 570 -0.26 20.55 -4.19
CA ALA A 570 -0.73 19.48 -5.06
C ALA A 570 -0.19 18.13 -4.55
N LEU A 571 -1.04 17.10 -4.56
CA LEU A 571 -0.66 15.75 -4.17
C LEU A 571 -0.76 14.83 -5.38
N ALA A 572 0.29 14.05 -5.61
CA ALA A 572 0.32 13.06 -6.68
C ALA A 572 -0.62 11.89 -6.34
N VAL A 573 -1.23 11.30 -7.38
CA VAL A 573 -2.14 10.15 -7.28
C VAL A 573 -1.50 8.96 -7.98
N GLY A 574 -1.42 7.82 -7.31
CA GLY A 574 -0.79 6.60 -7.83
C GLY A 574 -0.59 5.56 -6.73
N SER A 575 -0.12 4.36 -7.04
CA SER A 575 0.00 3.26 -6.06
C SER A 575 1.05 3.50 -4.96
N ASP A 576 2.03 4.34 -5.23
CA ASP A 576 3.20 4.66 -4.40
C ASP A 576 3.30 6.18 -4.14
N ARG A 577 2.16 6.87 -4.20
CA ARG A 577 2.07 8.33 -4.12
C ARG A 577 1.35 8.77 -2.85
N PRO A 578 1.48 10.06 -2.46
CA PRO A 578 0.76 10.62 -1.33
C PRO A 578 -0.74 10.29 -1.30
N MET A 579 -1.40 10.27 -2.48
CA MET A 579 -2.77 9.78 -2.61
C MET A 579 -2.75 8.41 -3.29
N ASN A 580 -2.86 7.34 -2.50
CA ASN A 580 -2.87 5.99 -3.06
C ASN A 580 -4.06 5.80 -4.01
N SER A 581 -3.83 5.31 -5.22
CA SER A 581 -4.90 5.12 -6.21
C SER A 581 -5.68 3.80 -6.02
N ARG A 582 -5.13 2.83 -5.29
CA ARG A 582 -5.76 1.53 -5.09
C ARG A 582 -6.84 1.65 -4.03
N LEU A 583 -8.01 1.10 -4.32
CA LEU A 583 -9.16 1.14 -3.45
C LEU A 583 -9.72 -0.27 -3.31
N MET A 584 -9.80 -0.78 -2.09
CA MET A 584 -10.56 -1.99 -1.80
C MET A 584 -11.96 -1.63 -1.33
N ILE A 585 -12.94 -2.34 -1.87
CA ILE A 585 -14.35 -2.27 -1.51
C ILE A 585 -14.69 -3.60 -0.84
N SER A 586 -14.78 -3.59 0.48
CA SER A 586 -15.14 -4.76 1.28
C SER A 586 -16.64 -4.78 1.53
N PRO A 587 -17.39 -5.76 0.98
CA PRO A 587 -18.81 -5.89 1.24
C PRO A 587 -19.09 -6.58 2.58
N SER A 588 -20.19 -6.21 3.22
CA SER A 588 -20.89 -7.02 4.21
C SER A 588 -22.32 -7.21 3.72
N MET A 589 -22.86 -8.42 3.86
CA MET A 589 -24.15 -8.81 3.31
C MET A 589 -24.96 -9.61 4.33
N ASP A 590 -26.20 -9.20 4.52
CA ASP A 590 -27.22 -10.00 5.20
C ASP A 590 -28.28 -10.46 4.19
N ILE A 591 -28.61 -11.74 4.23
CA ILE A 591 -29.76 -12.30 3.52
C ILE A 591 -30.84 -12.60 4.55
N ALA A 592 -31.96 -11.90 4.44
CA ALA A 592 -32.98 -11.84 5.48
C ALA A 592 -32.40 -11.35 6.82
N SER A 593 -32.02 -12.28 7.70
CA SER A 593 -31.41 -12.03 9.02
C SER A 593 -30.09 -12.78 9.22
N PHE A 594 -29.53 -13.38 8.16
CA PHE A 594 -28.35 -14.23 8.24
C PHE A 594 -27.16 -13.56 7.53
N PRO A 595 -26.03 -13.34 8.23
CA PRO A 595 -24.83 -12.75 7.66
C PRO A 595 -24.13 -13.72 6.72
N MET A 596 -23.55 -13.20 5.64
CA MET A 596 -22.88 -13.97 4.58
C MET A 596 -21.38 -13.70 4.47
N ASP A 597 -20.77 -13.05 5.46
CA ASP A 597 -19.41 -12.48 5.37
C ASP A 597 -18.33 -13.50 4.98
N SER A 598 -18.50 -14.80 5.28
CA SER A 598 -17.51 -15.84 4.99
C SER A 598 -17.37 -16.21 3.51
N VAL A 599 -18.35 -15.88 2.66
CA VAL A 599 -18.33 -16.19 1.23
C VAL A 599 -18.17 -14.97 0.33
N LEU A 600 -18.17 -13.77 0.92
CA LEU A 600 -18.02 -12.54 0.16
C LEU A 600 -16.55 -12.31 -0.20
N GLN A 601 -16.33 -11.74 -1.36
CA GLN A 601 -14.99 -11.34 -1.80
C GLN A 601 -14.92 -9.82 -1.90
N PRO A 602 -13.83 -9.20 -1.40
CA PRO A 602 -13.59 -7.79 -1.61
C PRO A 602 -13.30 -7.52 -3.09
N GLU A 603 -13.62 -6.31 -3.51
CA GLU A 603 -13.41 -5.82 -4.86
C GLU A 603 -12.29 -4.79 -4.85
N VAL A 604 -11.39 -4.84 -5.83
CA VAL A 604 -10.36 -3.81 -6.00
C VAL A 604 -10.74 -2.93 -7.19
N ALA A 605 -10.71 -1.62 -6.96
CA ALA A 605 -10.87 -0.60 -7.99
C ALA A 605 -9.60 0.27 -8.02
N ASP A 606 -9.27 0.78 -9.21
CA ASP A 606 -8.18 1.74 -9.38
C ASP A 606 -8.75 3.14 -9.64
N MET A 607 -8.20 4.12 -8.94
CA MET A 607 -8.53 5.53 -9.04
C MET A 607 -7.58 6.30 -9.98
N GLN A 608 -6.71 5.61 -10.74
CA GLN A 608 -5.77 6.19 -11.72
C GLN A 608 -6.45 6.84 -12.93
N GLN A 609 -7.16 7.95 -12.69
CA GLN A 609 -7.71 8.83 -13.73
C GLN A 609 -7.00 10.20 -13.71
N ARG A 610 -6.47 10.58 -12.55
CA ARG A 610 -5.74 11.81 -12.32
C ARG A 610 -4.30 11.48 -11.95
N ILE A 611 -3.34 12.23 -12.48
CA ILE A 611 -1.93 12.13 -12.10
C ILE A 611 -1.68 12.85 -10.75
N ARG A 612 -2.44 13.91 -10.48
CA ARG A 612 -2.39 14.68 -9.24
C ARG A 612 -3.75 15.32 -8.96
N LEU A 613 -3.95 15.75 -7.72
CA LEU A 613 -5.01 16.68 -7.33
C LEU A 613 -4.38 17.95 -6.76
N THR A 614 -4.77 19.10 -7.31
CA THR A 614 -4.39 20.42 -6.79
C THR A 614 -5.14 20.76 -5.50
N PRO A 615 -4.68 21.74 -4.70
CA PRO A 615 -5.36 22.14 -3.46
C PRO A 615 -6.86 22.42 -3.68
N GLY A 616 -7.70 21.70 -2.95
CA GLY A 616 -9.16 21.83 -3.01
C GLY A 616 -9.84 21.04 -4.13
N GLU A 617 -9.09 20.47 -5.08
CA GLU A 617 -9.59 19.67 -6.18
C GLU A 617 -10.11 18.30 -5.72
N SER A 618 -11.16 17.82 -6.38
CA SER A 618 -11.77 16.52 -6.12
C SER A 618 -11.71 15.64 -7.36
N LEU A 619 -11.36 14.37 -7.17
CA LEU A 619 -11.65 13.28 -8.09
C LEU A 619 -13.00 12.66 -7.73
N ARG A 620 -13.92 12.58 -8.70
CA ARG A 620 -15.21 11.92 -8.54
C ARG A 620 -15.32 10.74 -9.48
N MET A 621 -15.81 9.62 -8.97
CA MET A 621 -16.02 8.42 -9.79
C MET A 621 -17.26 7.65 -9.35
N ARG A 622 -17.83 6.93 -10.32
CA ARG A 622 -18.97 6.04 -10.11
C ARG A 622 -18.46 4.61 -10.15
N LEU A 623 -18.47 3.97 -8.99
CA LEU A 623 -17.98 2.61 -8.80
C LEU A 623 -19.15 1.63 -8.78
N TRP A 624 -18.91 0.46 -9.39
CA TRP A 624 -19.77 -0.71 -9.22
C TRP A 624 -19.11 -1.61 -8.17
N PRO A 625 -19.68 -1.71 -6.97
CA PRO A 625 -19.00 -2.30 -5.82
C PRO A 625 -19.11 -3.83 -5.75
N ASP A 626 -19.92 -4.47 -6.59
CA ASP A 626 -20.17 -5.91 -6.53
C ASP A 626 -20.17 -6.60 -7.91
N PRO A 627 -19.17 -6.35 -8.79
CA PRO A 627 -19.16 -6.91 -10.13
C PRO A 627 -18.91 -8.42 -10.17
N GLY A 628 -18.26 -9.00 -9.16
CA GLY A 628 -17.98 -10.44 -9.10
C GLY A 628 -19.00 -11.26 -8.30
N LEU A 629 -18.47 -12.15 -7.46
CA LEU A 629 -19.23 -13.16 -6.70
C LEU A 629 -20.28 -12.55 -5.76
N THR A 630 -19.94 -11.47 -5.07
CA THR A 630 -20.84 -10.76 -4.14
C THR A 630 -22.15 -10.35 -4.82
N GLY A 631 -22.07 -9.70 -5.99
CA GLY A 631 -23.27 -9.27 -6.72
C GLY A 631 -24.03 -10.46 -7.28
N TRP A 632 -23.33 -11.51 -7.71
CA TRP A 632 -23.94 -12.75 -8.18
C TRP A 632 -24.78 -13.42 -7.08
N ILE A 633 -24.24 -13.58 -5.87
CA ILE A 633 -24.96 -14.15 -4.71
C ILE A 633 -26.20 -13.30 -4.40
N ALA A 634 -26.07 -11.98 -4.39
CA ALA A 634 -27.19 -11.07 -4.13
C ALA A 634 -28.34 -11.26 -5.14
N GLU A 635 -28.03 -11.58 -6.40
CA GLU A 635 -29.03 -11.85 -7.43
C GLU A 635 -29.61 -13.27 -7.34
N LEU A 636 -28.79 -14.28 -7.04
CA LEU A 636 -29.27 -15.65 -6.81
C LEU A 636 -30.26 -15.71 -5.65
N LYS A 637 -30.00 -14.96 -4.59
CA LYS A 637 -30.80 -14.91 -3.37
C LYS A 637 -31.90 -13.83 -3.45
N SER A 638 -32.28 -13.44 -4.67
CA SER A 638 -33.30 -12.41 -4.92
C SER A 638 -34.71 -12.79 -4.44
N ALA A 639 -34.99 -14.06 -4.09
CA ALA A 639 -36.22 -14.42 -3.38
C ALA A 639 -36.31 -13.80 -1.98
N HIS A 640 -35.19 -13.31 -1.44
CA HIS A 640 -35.06 -12.76 -0.11
C HIS A 640 -34.71 -11.27 -0.15
N ARG A 641 -34.87 -10.61 0.99
CA ARG A 641 -34.37 -9.24 1.15
C ARG A 641 -32.87 -9.33 1.39
N VAL A 642 -32.08 -8.69 0.54
CA VAL A 642 -30.63 -8.61 0.68
C VAL A 642 -30.25 -7.22 1.15
N ARG A 643 -29.45 -7.13 2.21
CA ARG A 643 -28.91 -5.86 2.74
C ARG A 643 -27.41 -5.88 2.59
N ASN A 644 -26.84 -4.86 1.96
CA ASN A 644 -25.40 -4.73 1.79
C ASN A 644 -24.91 -3.44 2.44
N ARG A 645 -23.68 -3.49 2.93
CA ARG A 645 -22.87 -2.30 3.21
C ARG A 645 -21.50 -2.49 2.57
N PHE A 646 -20.91 -1.41 2.09
CA PHE A 646 -19.57 -1.43 1.51
C PHE A 646 -18.65 -0.53 2.32
N ALA A 647 -17.58 -1.12 2.87
CA ALA A 647 -16.45 -0.39 3.43
C ALA A 647 -15.42 -0.16 2.33
N LEU A 648 -14.93 1.06 2.21
CA LEU A 648 -13.96 1.49 1.21
C LEU A 648 -12.66 1.83 1.91
N ILE A 649 -11.58 1.17 1.51
CA ILE A 649 -10.26 1.28 2.12
C ILE A 649 -9.25 1.62 1.03
N GLN A 650 -8.69 2.82 1.09
CA GLN A 650 -7.64 3.27 0.19
C GLN A 650 -6.30 2.62 0.58
N GLY A 651 -5.44 2.32 -0.41
CA GLY A 651 -4.08 1.81 -0.23
C GLY A 651 -3.96 0.63 0.74
N PHE A 652 -4.96 -0.24 0.75
CA PHE A 652 -5.11 -1.33 1.72
C PHE A 652 -3.87 -2.24 1.80
N GLU A 653 -3.60 -2.73 3.00
CA GLU A 653 -2.57 -3.72 3.31
C GLU A 653 -3.17 -4.94 4.00
N ILE A 654 -2.51 -6.09 3.86
CA ILE A 654 -2.91 -7.34 4.52
C ILE A 654 -2.21 -7.40 5.88
N GLY A 655 -2.95 -7.16 6.97
CA GLY A 655 -2.41 -7.29 8.32
C GLY A 655 -2.13 -8.75 8.72
N GLN A 656 -1.47 -8.95 9.87
CA GLN A 656 -1.04 -10.27 10.40
C GLN A 656 -2.19 -11.31 10.56
N ARG A 657 -3.45 -10.88 10.55
CA ARG A 657 -4.65 -11.74 10.66
C ARG A 657 -5.50 -11.78 9.39
N GLN A 658 -4.94 -11.46 8.22
CA GLN A 658 -5.70 -11.32 6.96
C GLN A 658 -6.82 -10.27 7.04
N VAL A 659 -6.74 -9.38 8.03
CA VAL A 659 -7.62 -8.22 8.13
C VAL A 659 -7.01 -7.14 7.25
N TYR A 660 -7.78 -6.69 6.27
CA TYR A 660 -7.40 -5.55 5.47
C TYR A 660 -7.50 -4.28 6.29
N ILE A 661 -6.38 -3.59 6.45
CA ILE A 661 -6.31 -2.29 7.10
C ILE A 661 -6.01 -1.23 6.05
N PRO A 662 -6.43 0.04 6.26
CA PRO A 662 -5.90 1.14 5.46
C PRO A 662 -4.39 1.10 5.57
N GLY A 663 -3.71 1.17 4.43
CA GLY A 663 -2.28 1.36 4.45
C GLY A 663 -1.90 2.68 5.12
N PRO A 664 -0.61 2.90 5.31
CA PRO A 664 -0.05 4.14 5.79
C PRO A 664 -0.72 5.32 5.15
N MET A 665 -1.25 6.19 5.99
CA MET A 665 -1.76 7.48 5.56
C MET A 665 -2.94 7.42 4.58
N CYS A 666 -3.56 6.25 4.44
CA CYS A 666 -4.68 6.06 3.56
C CYS A 666 -6.02 6.24 4.28
N LEU A 667 -7.03 6.62 3.51
CA LEU A 667 -8.35 6.90 4.04
C LEU A 667 -9.22 5.63 4.07
N SER A 668 -10.18 5.60 4.99
CA SER A 668 -11.30 4.65 4.95
C SER A 668 -12.63 5.35 5.13
N THR A 669 -13.68 4.80 4.54
CA THR A 669 -15.05 5.28 4.69
C THR A 669 -16.02 4.11 4.51
N GLU A 670 -17.28 4.30 4.88
CA GLU A 670 -18.33 3.32 4.61
C GLU A 670 -19.51 3.98 3.91
N THR A 671 -20.20 3.19 3.10
CA THR A 671 -21.49 3.59 2.55
C THR A 671 -22.61 3.40 3.57
N GLY A 672 -23.75 4.06 3.34
CA GLY A 672 -24.99 3.71 4.03
C GLY A 672 -25.46 2.29 3.67
N GLN A 673 -26.52 1.82 4.33
CA GLN A 673 -27.09 0.50 4.03
C GLN A 673 -27.82 0.51 2.68
N LEU A 674 -27.43 -0.39 1.79
CA LEU A 674 -28.14 -0.73 0.56
C LEU A 674 -29.14 -1.85 0.83
N THR A 675 -30.36 -1.74 0.33
CA THR A 675 -31.37 -2.81 0.42
C THR A 675 -31.88 -3.18 -0.97
N ARG A 676 -31.74 -4.43 -1.37
CA ARG A 676 -32.40 -4.99 -2.56
C ARG A 676 -33.76 -5.55 -2.15
N ARG A 677 -34.79 -5.16 -2.88
CA ARG A 677 -36.14 -5.72 -2.69
C ARG A 677 -36.17 -7.18 -3.14
N PRO A 678 -36.96 -8.05 -2.47
CA PRO A 678 -37.21 -9.39 -2.99
C PRO A 678 -37.89 -9.32 -4.37
N ASP A 679 -37.52 -10.24 -5.27
CA ASP A 679 -38.30 -10.53 -6.46
C ASP A 679 -39.38 -11.56 -6.13
N GLU A 680 -40.61 -11.07 -5.96
CA GLU A 680 -41.77 -11.93 -5.64
C GLU A 680 -42.03 -13.00 -6.71
N ARG A 681 -41.57 -12.80 -7.96
CA ARG A 681 -41.75 -13.77 -9.04
C ARG A 681 -40.89 -15.01 -8.84
N VAL A 682 -39.76 -14.91 -8.14
CA VAL A 682 -38.93 -16.09 -7.80
C VAL A 682 -39.73 -17.05 -6.92
N ARG A 683 -40.70 -16.54 -6.15
CA ARG A 683 -41.57 -17.34 -5.28
C ARG A 683 -42.78 -17.93 -6.00
N SER A 684 -43.03 -17.55 -7.26
CA SER A 684 -44.15 -18.09 -8.04
C SER A 684 -43.94 -19.57 -8.39
N PRO A 685 -45.00 -20.37 -8.57
CA PRO A 685 -44.87 -21.75 -9.05
C PRO A 685 -44.07 -21.82 -10.35
N MET A 686 -43.22 -22.84 -10.50
CA MET A 686 -42.36 -22.96 -11.69
C MET A 686 -43.17 -23.12 -12.98
N ALA A 687 -44.36 -23.73 -12.92
CA ALA A 687 -45.27 -23.83 -14.05
C ALA A 687 -45.68 -22.47 -14.63
N ASP A 688 -45.82 -21.43 -13.80
CA ASP A 688 -46.17 -20.08 -14.25
C ASP A 688 -44.97 -19.41 -14.91
N LEU A 689 -43.77 -19.56 -14.34
CA LEU A 689 -42.53 -19.05 -14.94
C LEU A 689 -42.23 -19.72 -16.29
N ILE A 690 -42.49 -21.02 -16.44
CA ILE A 690 -42.36 -21.76 -17.71
C ILE A 690 -43.34 -21.22 -18.75
N ARG A 691 -44.61 -21.03 -18.38
CA ARG A 691 -45.62 -20.48 -19.30
C ARG A 691 -45.26 -19.07 -19.76
N GLU A 692 -44.73 -18.26 -18.86
CA GLU A 692 -44.23 -16.93 -19.17
C GLU A 692 -43.05 -16.97 -20.16
N LEU A 693 -42.10 -17.89 -19.94
CA LEU A 693 -40.95 -18.11 -20.82
C LEU A 693 -41.33 -18.45 -22.26
N GLU A 694 -42.42 -19.20 -22.47
CA GLU A 694 -42.92 -19.54 -23.80
C GLU A 694 -43.45 -18.31 -24.56
N LEU A 695 -43.98 -17.31 -23.84
CA LEU A 695 -44.73 -16.19 -24.41
C LEU A 695 -43.92 -14.88 -24.49
N TYR A 696 -42.78 -14.77 -23.80
CA TYR A 696 -42.04 -13.51 -23.71
C TYR A 696 -41.33 -13.10 -24.99
N GLU A 697 -41.54 -11.86 -25.41
CA GLU A 697 -40.65 -11.19 -26.37
C GLU A 697 -39.23 -11.04 -25.81
N ASP A 698 -38.23 -10.94 -26.68
CA ASP A 698 -36.80 -10.93 -26.35
C ASP A 698 -36.44 -9.95 -25.21
N ALA A 699 -36.86 -8.69 -25.28
CA ALA A 699 -36.55 -7.70 -24.24
C ALA A 699 -37.15 -8.06 -22.86
N ARG A 700 -38.33 -8.71 -22.85
CA ARG A 700 -38.96 -9.18 -21.61
C ARG A 700 -38.30 -10.46 -21.11
N LEU A 701 -37.93 -11.37 -22.01
CA LEU A 701 -37.16 -12.57 -21.72
C LEU A 701 -35.84 -12.20 -21.03
N ILE A 702 -35.04 -11.29 -21.62
CA ILE A 702 -33.76 -10.83 -21.07
C ILE A 702 -33.92 -10.34 -19.63
N ARG A 703 -34.94 -9.51 -19.36
CA ARG A 703 -35.21 -8.96 -18.01
C ARG A 703 -35.67 -10.01 -17.00
N ARG A 704 -36.09 -11.18 -17.45
CA ARG A 704 -36.66 -12.26 -16.63
C ARG A 704 -35.69 -13.41 -16.41
N LEU A 705 -34.64 -13.53 -17.22
CA LEU A 705 -33.61 -14.56 -17.03
C LEU A 705 -32.98 -14.55 -15.63
N PRO A 706 -32.69 -13.40 -14.99
CA PRO A 706 -32.17 -13.40 -13.61
C PRO A 706 -33.15 -14.00 -12.59
N THR A 707 -34.46 -13.74 -12.75
CA THR A 707 -35.54 -14.35 -11.95
C THR A 707 -35.57 -15.86 -12.12
N ILE A 708 -35.45 -16.34 -13.35
CA ILE A 708 -35.45 -17.77 -13.67
C ILE A 708 -34.20 -18.43 -13.08
N ARG A 709 -33.01 -17.83 -13.25
CA ARG A 709 -31.77 -18.31 -12.64
C ARG A 709 -31.95 -18.48 -11.13
N ALA A 710 -32.37 -17.43 -10.43
CA ALA A 710 -32.60 -17.48 -8.98
C ALA A 710 -33.60 -18.58 -8.59
N ALA A 711 -34.72 -18.71 -9.32
CA ALA A 711 -35.73 -19.72 -9.06
C ALA A 711 -35.25 -21.17 -9.27
N LEU A 712 -34.25 -21.36 -10.13
CA LEU A 712 -33.63 -22.65 -10.43
C LEU A 712 -32.50 -23.04 -9.48
N THR A 713 -31.79 -22.06 -8.91
CA THR A 713 -30.54 -22.30 -8.19
C THR A 713 -30.59 -22.04 -6.70
N ASP A 714 -31.54 -21.24 -6.21
CA ASP A 714 -31.64 -20.91 -4.78
C ASP A 714 -32.19 -22.10 -3.98
N PRO A 715 -31.39 -22.78 -3.14
CA PRO A 715 -31.88 -23.88 -2.32
C PRO A 715 -32.89 -23.45 -1.25
N ASP A 716 -32.90 -22.16 -0.89
CA ASP A 716 -33.73 -21.61 0.19
C ASP A 716 -35.00 -20.93 -0.33
N ARG A 717 -35.29 -21.11 -1.62
CA ARG A 717 -36.47 -20.58 -2.28
C ARG A 717 -37.73 -20.99 -1.51
N LEU A 718 -38.64 -20.03 -1.31
CA LEU A 718 -39.95 -20.30 -0.74
C LEU A 718 -40.73 -21.27 -1.64
N GLY A 719 -41.08 -22.44 -1.12
CA GLY A 719 -41.66 -23.55 -1.89
C GLY A 719 -40.66 -24.67 -2.23
N GLY A 720 -39.40 -24.53 -1.84
CA GLY A 720 -38.33 -25.51 -2.06
C GLY A 720 -37.68 -25.40 -3.44
N PRO A 721 -36.61 -26.17 -3.67
CA PRO A 721 -35.97 -26.26 -4.98
C PRO A 721 -36.95 -26.84 -6.01
N PRO A 722 -36.88 -26.42 -7.29
CA PRO A 722 -37.74 -26.95 -8.33
C PRO A 722 -37.49 -28.45 -8.57
N SER A 723 -38.50 -29.15 -9.06
CA SER A 723 -38.36 -30.55 -9.45
C SER A 723 -37.45 -30.68 -10.67
N ALA A 724 -36.74 -31.81 -10.82
CA ALA A 724 -35.89 -32.05 -12.00
C ALA A 724 -36.68 -31.97 -13.32
N ALA A 725 -37.96 -32.39 -13.30
CA ALA A 725 -38.86 -32.26 -14.44
C ALA A 725 -39.13 -30.78 -14.81
N ASP A 726 -39.32 -29.90 -13.83
CA ASP A 726 -39.51 -28.48 -14.10
C ASP A 726 -38.23 -27.82 -14.64
N VAL A 727 -37.06 -28.18 -14.10
CA VAL A 727 -35.77 -27.70 -14.61
C VAL A 727 -35.59 -28.11 -16.08
N GLY A 728 -35.83 -29.38 -16.39
CA GLY A 728 -35.76 -29.88 -17.77
C GLY A 728 -36.74 -29.19 -18.71
N ARG A 729 -37.95 -28.85 -18.26
CA ARG A 729 -38.91 -28.06 -19.05
C ARG A 729 -38.40 -26.65 -19.34
N VAL A 730 -37.83 -25.97 -18.35
CA VAL A 730 -37.21 -24.65 -18.58
C VAL A 730 -36.07 -24.77 -19.60
N ALA A 731 -35.22 -25.78 -19.48
CA ALA A 731 -34.13 -26.06 -20.41
C ALA A 731 -34.64 -26.24 -21.85
N GLY A 732 -35.65 -27.09 -22.05
CA GLY A 732 -36.23 -27.34 -23.37
C GLY A 732 -36.93 -26.12 -24.00
N VAL A 733 -37.62 -25.30 -23.19
CA VAL A 733 -38.22 -24.04 -23.69
C VAL A 733 -37.13 -23.06 -24.14
N LEU A 734 -36.07 -22.88 -23.35
CA LEU A 734 -34.98 -21.99 -23.75
C LEU A 734 -34.21 -22.54 -24.96
N ALA A 735 -33.95 -23.85 -25.02
CA ALA A 735 -33.25 -24.51 -26.11
C ALA A 735 -34.01 -24.39 -27.45
N SER A 736 -35.31 -24.65 -27.43
CA SER A 736 -36.17 -24.55 -28.61
C SER A 736 -36.29 -23.12 -29.14
N ARG A 737 -36.34 -22.13 -28.25
CA ARG A 737 -36.40 -20.71 -28.62
C ARG A 737 -35.06 -20.15 -29.09
N TYR A 738 -33.95 -20.57 -28.49
CA TYR A 738 -32.61 -20.02 -28.75
C TYR A 738 -32.28 -19.73 -30.23
N PRO A 739 -32.52 -20.64 -31.21
CA PRO A 739 -32.20 -20.38 -32.63
C PRO A 739 -32.80 -19.10 -33.20
N THR A 740 -34.03 -18.75 -32.78
CA THR A 740 -34.83 -17.67 -33.38
C THR A 740 -34.69 -16.33 -32.65
N LEU A 741 -33.97 -16.30 -31.53
CA LEU A 741 -33.77 -15.09 -30.74
C LEU A 741 -32.78 -14.12 -31.41
N THR A 742 -32.92 -12.85 -31.07
CA THR A 742 -31.93 -11.80 -31.37
C THR A 742 -30.56 -12.12 -30.75
N ARG A 743 -29.50 -11.52 -31.28
CA ARG A 743 -28.13 -11.70 -30.77
C ARG A 743 -28.04 -11.31 -29.28
N GLU A 744 -28.69 -10.22 -28.89
CA GLU A 744 -28.73 -9.75 -27.50
C GLU A 744 -29.42 -10.76 -26.57
N ALA A 745 -30.55 -11.33 -26.99
CA ALA A 745 -31.24 -12.36 -26.21
C ALA A 745 -30.45 -13.67 -26.13
N LYS A 746 -29.72 -14.05 -27.20
CA LYS A 746 -28.79 -15.18 -27.17
C LYS A 746 -27.64 -14.95 -26.16
N LEU A 747 -26.97 -13.79 -26.22
CA LEU A 747 -25.96 -13.39 -25.23
C LEU A 747 -26.50 -13.45 -23.81
N ALA A 748 -27.72 -12.94 -23.59
CA ALA A 748 -28.38 -12.97 -22.30
C ALA A 748 -28.60 -14.40 -21.79
N ILE A 749 -29.09 -15.32 -22.64
CA ILE A 749 -29.28 -16.72 -22.24
C ILE A 749 -27.94 -17.34 -21.85
N ILE A 750 -26.89 -17.17 -22.65
CA ILE A 750 -25.57 -17.75 -22.35
C ILE A 750 -25.01 -17.19 -21.03
N ALA A 751 -25.05 -15.87 -20.83
CA ALA A 751 -24.49 -15.21 -19.65
C ALA A 751 -25.31 -15.45 -18.36
N ILE A 752 -26.64 -15.54 -18.47
CA ILE A 752 -27.55 -15.51 -17.31
C ILE A 752 -28.12 -16.87 -16.97
N ALA A 753 -28.50 -17.70 -17.94
CA ALA A 753 -29.09 -19.01 -17.62
C ALA A 753 -28.06 -19.90 -16.92
N PRO A 754 -28.45 -20.67 -15.89
CA PRO A 754 -27.53 -21.56 -15.20
C PRO A 754 -27.07 -22.70 -16.13
N HIS A 755 -25.80 -23.11 -16.02
CA HIS A 755 -25.29 -24.32 -16.64
C HIS A 755 -25.68 -25.56 -15.81
N SER A 756 -25.59 -26.74 -16.40
CA SER A 756 -26.07 -27.99 -15.77
C SER A 756 -25.32 -28.46 -14.51
N ILE A 757 -24.12 -27.93 -14.20
CA ILE A 757 -23.51 -28.17 -12.86
C ILE A 757 -24.19 -27.32 -11.80
N LEU A 758 -24.55 -26.07 -12.14
CA LEU A 758 -25.20 -25.15 -11.22
C LEU A 758 -26.68 -25.50 -10.99
N SER A 759 -27.36 -26.00 -12.03
CA SER A 759 -28.75 -26.50 -11.96
C SER A 759 -28.88 -27.78 -12.79
N PRO A 760 -28.79 -28.97 -12.17
CA PRO A 760 -28.94 -30.26 -12.87
C PRO A 760 -30.29 -30.36 -13.58
N GLY A 761 -30.31 -30.80 -14.84
CA GLY A 761 -31.49 -30.77 -15.72
C GLY A 761 -31.41 -29.74 -16.85
N MET A 762 -30.37 -28.89 -16.88
CA MET A 762 -30.14 -27.88 -17.91
C MET A 762 -29.35 -28.40 -19.13
N GLU A 763 -29.08 -29.71 -19.22
CA GLU A 763 -28.19 -30.30 -20.23
C GLU A 763 -28.67 -30.07 -21.67
N GLU A 764 -29.99 -30.08 -21.91
CA GLU A 764 -30.57 -29.82 -23.23
C GLU A 764 -30.24 -28.39 -23.73
N LEU A 765 -30.33 -27.40 -22.83
CA LEU A 765 -29.94 -26.03 -23.16
C LEU A 765 -28.43 -25.95 -23.41
N ASP A 766 -27.61 -26.56 -22.55
CA ASP A 766 -26.15 -26.54 -22.71
C ASP A 766 -25.73 -27.13 -24.06
N GLN A 767 -26.29 -28.27 -24.47
CA GLN A 767 -26.05 -28.87 -25.79
C GLN A 767 -26.46 -27.93 -26.92
N ARG A 768 -27.60 -27.24 -26.79
CA ARG A 768 -28.07 -26.30 -27.81
C ARG A 768 -27.14 -25.10 -27.94
N LEU A 769 -26.68 -24.54 -26.81
CA LEU A 769 -25.73 -23.43 -26.80
C LEU A 769 -24.38 -23.87 -27.38
N LEU A 770 -23.88 -25.06 -27.00
CA LEU A 770 -22.64 -25.62 -27.52
C LEU A 770 -22.68 -25.89 -29.03
N ALA A 771 -23.84 -25.85 -29.69
CA ALA A 771 -23.97 -25.93 -31.15
C ALA A 771 -23.86 -24.57 -31.85
N GLU A 772 -23.58 -23.49 -31.12
CA GLU A 772 -23.42 -22.14 -31.67
C GLU A 772 -22.23 -22.04 -32.64
N THR A 773 -22.37 -21.13 -33.62
CA THR A 773 -21.41 -20.89 -34.69
C THR A 773 -20.98 -19.43 -34.81
N ASP A 774 -21.76 -18.48 -34.28
CA ASP A 774 -21.32 -17.09 -34.16
C ASP A 774 -20.10 -16.99 -33.24
N PRO A 775 -18.98 -16.38 -33.66
CA PRO A 775 -17.75 -16.39 -32.89
C PRO A 775 -17.86 -15.77 -31.50
N ASP A 776 -18.58 -14.65 -31.34
CA ASP A 776 -18.73 -13.99 -30.03
C ASP A 776 -19.60 -14.83 -29.10
N LEU A 777 -20.74 -15.31 -29.60
CA LEU A 777 -21.63 -16.18 -28.83
C LEU A 777 -20.93 -17.49 -28.44
N LEU A 778 -20.15 -18.08 -29.35
CA LEU A 778 -19.40 -19.31 -29.10
C LEU A 778 -18.29 -19.08 -28.07
N THR A 779 -17.59 -17.93 -28.11
CA THR A 779 -16.54 -17.59 -27.13
C THR A 779 -17.13 -17.57 -25.70
N LEU A 780 -18.27 -16.92 -25.52
CA LEU A 780 -18.96 -16.88 -24.22
C LEU A 780 -19.55 -18.25 -23.84
N THR A 781 -20.03 -19.01 -24.83
CA THR A 781 -20.57 -20.35 -24.61
C THR A 781 -19.51 -21.31 -24.10
N ILE A 782 -18.34 -21.38 -24.73
CA ILE A 782 -17.30 -22.33 -24.30
C ILE A 782 -16.80 -22.03 -22.89
N LEU A 783 -16.72 -20.75 -22.52
CA LEU A 783 -16.35 -20.32 -21.15
C LEU A 783 -17.37 -20.77 -20.11
N THR A 784 -18.65 -20.70 -20.44
CA THR A 784 -19.73 -20.88 -19.46
C THR A 784 -20.29 -22.30 -19.43
N ARG A 785 -20.11 -23.09 -20.50
CA ARG A 785 -20.75 -24.40 -20.67
C ARG A 785 -19.79 -25.58 -20.77
N VAL A 786 -18.58 -25.39 -21.29
CA VAL A 786 -17.64 -26.50 -21.45
C VAL A 786 -17.00 -26.86 -20.11
N LYS A 787 -17.03 -28.16 -19.79
CA LYS A 787 -16.54 -28.71 -18.52
C LYS A 787 -15.38 -29.68 -18.70
N ASP A 788 -15.14 -30.11 -19.94
CA ASP A 788 -14.18 -31.15 -20.30
C ASP A 788 -13.29 -30.65 -21.44
N ALA A 789 -11.99 -30.93 -21.37
CA ALA A 789 -11.02 -30.49 -22.36
C ALA A 789 -11.22 -31.16 -23.75
N GLY A 790 -11.91 -32.30 -23.80
CA GLY A 790 -12.25 -33.05 -25.00
C GLY A 790 -13.57 -32.62 -25.65
N ASP A 791 -14.26 -31.60 -25.14
CA ASP A 791 -15.53 -31.16 -25.71
C ASP A 791 -15.37 -30.71 -27.19
N PRO A 792 -16.20 -31.24 -28.13
CA PRO A 792 -16.11 -30.87 -29.54
C PRO A 792 -16.23 -29.37 -29.82
N ALA A 793 -16.89 -28.60 -28.95
CA ALA A 793 -17.00 -27.15 -29.10
C ALA A 793 -15.65 -26.45 -28.97
N LEU A 794 -14.76 -26.92 -28.07
CA LEU A 794 -13.40 -26.39 -27.97
C LEU A 794 -12.59 -26.68 -29.22
N ALA A 795 -12.68 -27.89 -29.78
CA ALA A 795 -11.98 -28.24 -31.01
C ALA A 795 -12.45 -27.38 -32.21
N ARG A 796 -13.76 -27.12 -32.33
CA ARG A 796 -14.29 -26.22 -33.37
C ARG A 796 -13.85 -24.78 -33.16
N ALA A 797 -13.86 -24.29 -31.92
CA ALA A 797 -13.43 -22.95 -31.57
C ALA A 797 -11.93 -22.74 -31.84
N ALA A 798 -11.09 -23.71 -31.46
CA ALA A 798 -9.66 -23.73 -31.73
C ALA A 798 -9.35 -23.69 -33.23
N ALA A 799 -10.15 -24.36 -34.05
CA ALA A 799 -10.03 -24.38 -35.52
C ALA A 799 -10.63 -23.15 -36.21
N SER A 800 -11.16 -22.17 -35.47
CA SER A 800 -11.73 -20.96 -36.06
C SER A 800 -10.65 -20.02 -36.62
N ASP A 801 -10.95 -19.37 -37.75
CA ASP A 801 -10.11 -18.28 -38.30
C ASP A 801 -10.15 -17.01 -37.43
N VAL A 802 -11.08 -16.90 -36.48
CA VAL A 802 -11.14 -15.79 -35.52
C VAL A 802 -10.11 -16.02 -34.42
N ALA A 803 -8.97 -15.35 -34.54
CA ALA A 803 -7.83 -15.50 -33.64
C ALA A 803 -8.20 -15.40 -32.15
N THR A 804 -9.13 -14.50 -31.78
CA THR A 804 -9.59 -14.37 -30.39
C THR A 804 -10.30 -15.63 -29.89
N LEU A 805 -11.23 -16.19 -30.67
CA LEU A 805 -11.95 -17.41 -30.32
C LEU A 805 -11.01 -18.62 -30.23
N SER A 806 -10.11 -18.76 -31.21
CA SER A 806 -9.11 -19.83 -31.22
C SER A 806 -8.20 -19.77 -29.99
N ASN A 807 -7.69 -18.59 -29.65
CA ASN A 807 -6.86 -18.39 -28.47
C ASN A 807 -7.60 -18.69 -27.16
N VAL A 808 -8.86 -18.23 -27.02
CA VAL A 808 -9.69 -18.55 -25.84
C VAL A 808 -9.88 -20.06 -25.70
N ALA A 809 -10.17 -20.76 -26.80
CA ALA A 809 -10.36 -22.20 -26.79
C ALA A 809 -9.12 -22.97 -26.34
N GLU A 810 -7.93 -22.58 -26.83
CA GLU A 810 -6.66 -23.21 -26.42
C GLU A 810 -6.35 -22.97 -24.94
N VAL A 811 -6.55 -21.75 -24.43
CA VAL A 811 -6.38 -21.45 -22.99
C VAL A 811 -7.34 -22.28 -22.14
N LEU A 812 -8.63 -22.33 -22.51
CA LEU A 812 -9.63 -23.11 -21.77
C LEU A 812 -9.33 -24.61 -21.81
N LYS A 813 -8.91 -25.13 -22.96
CA LYS A 813 -8.50 -26.54 -23.11
C LYS A 813 -7.32 -26.87 -22.19
N ALA A 814 -6.32 -26.00 -22.11
CA ALA A 814 -5.18 -26.18 -21.21
C ALA A 814 -5.62 -26.17 -19.73
N ARG A 815 -6.47 -25.23 -19.33
CA ARG A 815 -7.03 -25.17 -17.96
C ARG A 815 -7.81 -26.44 -17.59
N LEU A 816 -8.70 -26.87 -18.48
CA LEU A 816 -9.56 -28.02 -18.25
C LEU A 816 -8.80 -29.36 -18.27
N SER A 817 -7.58 -29.38 -18.83
CA SER A 817 -6.70 -30.56 -18.79
C SER A 817 -5.88 -30.67 -17.50
N GLY A 818 -5.92 -29.67 -16.62
CA GLY A 818 -5.23 -29.68 -15.33
C GLY A 818 -5.85 -30.64 -14.31
N GLU A 819 -5.12 -30.96 -13.24
CA GLU A 819 -5.56 -31.90 -12.19
C GLU A 819 -6.82 -31.42 -11.45
N GLU A 820 -6.92 -30.11 -11.22
CA GLU A 820 -8.07 -29.46 -10.59
C GLU A 820 -8.62 -28.36 -11.50
N PRO A 821 -9.46 -28.70 -12.50
CA PRO A 821 -9.98 -27.70 -13.40
C PRO A 821 -10.89 -26.72 -12.64
N LYS A 822 -10.67 -25.42 -12.87
CA LYS A 822 -11.41 -24.31 -12.27
C LYS A 822 -11.91 -23.38 -13.38
N GLY A 823 -13.11 -22.84 -13.18
CA GLY A 823 -13.71 -21.89 -14.11
C GLY A 823 -15.19 -21.73 -13.84
N PHE A 824 -15.81 -20.76 -14.53
CA PHE A 824 -17.23 -20.47 -14.34
C PHE A 824 -18.13 -21.68 -14.61
N ALA A 825 -17.87 -22.45 -15.68
CA ALA A 825 -18.67 -23.63 -16.03
C ALA A 825 -18.66 -24.76 -14.98
N LEU A 826 -17.72 -24.71 -14.03
CA LEU A 826 -17.56 -25.68 -12.94
C LEU A 826 -18.07 -25.14 -11.59
N MET A 827 -18.57 -23.91 -11.58
CA MET A 827 -19.09 -23.25 -10.38
C MET A 827 -20.34 -23.97 -9.86
N ARG A 828 -20.43 -24.11 -8.54
CA ARG A 828 -21.60 -24.71 -7.86
C ARG A 828 -22.47 -23.63 -7.23
N SER A 829 -23.73 -23.98 -6.95
CA SER A 829 -24.65 -23.06 -6.28
C SER A 829 -24.10 -22.70 -4.88
N PRO A 830 -24.18 -21.43 -4.45
CA PRO A 830 -23.90 -21.09 -3.07
C PRO A 830 -24.91 -21.86 -2.22
N GLY A 831 -24.43 -22.50 -1.16
CA GLY A 831 -25.25 -23.34 -0.29
C GLY A 831 -26.42 -22.57 0.37
N SER A 832 -27.10 -23.25 1.28
CA SER A 832 -28.11 -22.60 2.10
C SER A 832 -27.51 -21.43 2.88
N HIS A 833 -28.19 -20.29 2.88
CA HIS A 833 -27.85 -19.16 3.75
C HIS A 833 -28.42 -19.34 5.16
N LEU A 834 -29.27 -20.35 5.36
CA LEU A 834 -29.79 -20.70 6.66
C LEU A 834 -28.68 -21.41 7.46
N PRO A 835 -28.59 -21.18 8.78
CA PRO A 835 -27.69 -21.94 9.62
C PRO A 835 -28.02 -23.42 9.47
N LYS A 836 -26.99 -24.26 9.39
CA LYS A 836 -27.18 -25.72 9.47
C LYS A 836 -28.00 -26.01 10.72
N ALA A 837 -29.06 -26.79 10.57
CA ALA A 837 -29.81 -27.27 11.72
C ALA A 837 -28.80 -27.89 12.72
N PRO A 838 -28.88 -27.57 14.02
CA PRO A 838 -27.94 -28.13 14.98
C PRO A 838 -27.98 -29.66 14.88
N GLU A 839 -26.83 -30.25 14.52
CA GLU A 839 -26.62 -31.69 14.57
C GLU A 839 -26.51 -32.09 16.05
N HIS A 840 -27.64 -32.12 16.77
CA HIS A 840 -27.66 -32.64 18.13
C HIS A 840 -27.81 -34.17 18.06
N PRO A 841 -26.78 -34.97 18.45
CA PRO A 841 -26.96 -36.40 18.67
C PRO A 841 -27.80 -36.70 19.92
N ASP A 842 -28.00 -35.72 20.81
CA ASP A 842 -28.73 -35.87 22.08
C ASP A 842 -30.02 -35.04 22.14
N ALA A 843 -30.78 -34.96 21.04
CA ALA A 843 -32.16 -34.50 21.15
C ALA A 843 -32.94 -35.53 21.98
N ILE A 844 -32.95 -35.29 23.30
CA ILE A 844 -33.64 -36.01 24.36
C ILE A 844 -34.97 -36.55 23.84
N GLU A 845 -35.11 -37.87 23.83
CA GLU A 845 -36.40 -38.52 23.62
C GLU A 845 -37.40 -37.91 24.60
N PRO A 846 -38.58 -37.44 24.14
CA PRO A 846 -39.59 -36.93 25.05
C PRO A 846 -40.09 -38.08 25.93
N GLU A 847 -39.85 -38.00 27.24
CA GLU A 847 -40.58 -38.79 28.25
C GLU A 847 -42.07 -38.43 28.28
#